data_AF-D7JGK2-F1
#
_entry.id   AF-D7JGK2-F1
#
_cell.length_a   1.000
_cell.length_b   1.000
_cell.length_c   1.000
_cell.angle_alpha   90.00
_cell.angle_beta   90.00
_cell.angle_gamma   90.00
#
_symmetry.space_group_name_H-M   'P 1'
#
loop_
_entity.id
_entity.type
_entity.pdbx_description
1 polymer ?
#
loop_
_entity_poly.entity_id
_entity_poly.type
_entity_poly.pdbx_seq_one_letter_code
_entity_poly.pdbx_strand_id
1 'polypeptide(L)'
;MKKLLLLSAAVLLFGVFSLDAQTQDPFVSVWDTDNPTSRKLPELATDRDIAIHAIGTNYTIEWIKLKPDTSETTVKGIIDNANSSLGHPYILKELPSSGLYRIKIRAGIGSLEGFYMIDNDLVYDNKRLVRIEHWGNNKWTRLGHAFYKAREVDLTAIDVPDLSIADSISYIFAYCEKLTDKHNSISGWDVGNISKMVAVFEGAKLFNRDLNNWNTHKVVNMDNMFNGAEGFNKNLDNWDVSSVETMNSMFENAFSFNQSLAKWDIRSLKKAERMLNNTDRDKGMDCINYSATLIGWAANTNIKTNVTLGATHRFYNRTAKQAHATLYAKNWSIIVDELDPGCGGLSYIWVGTIDDNFGTGGNWDDGVVAPKNGIVEFATVDNYGKEAMNNMVVNGDKEIGELINKTSKATIIPAEKSLTVHGSVEGSSAKENINRIIIKSAKDQPNGAFIVKGQPAGTPVYATVMMYSKAKQTSPMTWTDNIPGSPTFNQKFPASYRWQYVGVPVDSVLAVGAFYKGFVRRYDETYNGDGTRFYQKWRGVSTYDTLTAFTGYELTQKTPETYYIAGKLVLGDRNLTLTRKAAEITTYTGSDQKLKHYGLGYNIFGNSYTASIVIEKMEFPPEVEKTVYIYNTGSFAEWATHHNTPAPTSEVNTPGQYIAIPQNIASTIMHGRIPSMQGFLLKFTDEQTKFNEPDATVKLKYENVGVVTNWHPQKTPSYNGEGSIEAEAVPAPTKHSYMTIGLSGKTSSDVMFMFETPNTTDGFDNGYDGYKLGADRLSSAILFADTKDGKLQVSTTPSIVGQVISFRSNGDGEYRLTLVPSNLQHYGNLQLLDLAENKYIPLSLDTTVYNFTAAGSNKIERRFMIVNGNGVATDNDNPYSDVLDAYMTAGNTLVVNNMTSSAGTASLIDVSGRTLASYNVNKGFTEIPVSLGAGVYMVSLKAADKTRVVKVIVK
;
A
#
# COMPACT_ATOMS: atom_id res chain seq x y z
N MET A 1 22.66 19.61 -85.22
CA MET A 1 23.94 18.88 -85.12
C MET A 1 23.70 17.57 -84.39
N LYS A 2 24.05 16.43 -85.03
CA LYS A 2 24.57 15.14 -84.50
C LYS A 2 24.31 14.85 -83.00
N LYS A 3 23.80 13.71 -82.51
CA LYS A 3 23.87 12.29 -82.96
C LYS A 3 23.00 11.43 -81.99
N LEU A 4 22.31 10.42 -82.54
CA LEU A 4 21.88 9.08 -82.03
C LEU A 4 20.50 8.78 -82.69
N LEU A 5 20.29 7.98 -83.76
CA LEU A 5 20.87 6.70 -84.25
C LEU A 5 20.96 5.67 -83.12
N LEU A 6 20.28 4.52 -83.08
CA LEU A 6 19.42 3.68 -83.94
C LEU A 6 18.64 2.78 -82.92
N LEU A 7 17.48 2.17 -83.14
CA LEU A 7 17.07 1.38 -84.30
C LEU A 7 15.56 1.13 -84.18
N SER A 8 14.77 1.80 -85.01
CA SER A 8 13.39 1.45 -85.34
C SER A 8 13.26 1.61 -86.86
N ALA A 9 12.92 0.52 -87.54
CA ALA A 9 12.40 0.44 -88.91
C ALA A 9 12.41 -1.05 -89.29
N ALA A 10 11.46 -1.65 -89.98
CA ALA A 10 10.14 -1.31 -90.50
C ALA A 10 9.64 -2.69 -91.05
N VAL A 11 8.38 -3.02 -91.25
CA VAL A 11 7.49 -2.54 -92.32
C VAL A 11 6.16 -3.30 -92.13
N LEU A 12 5.05 -2.57 -92.27
CA LEU A 12 3.68 -3.08 -92.34
C LEU A 12 3.48 -4.06 -93.52
N LEU A 13 2.62 -5.08 -93.37
CA LEU A 13 1.42 -5.23 -94.22
C LEU A 13 0.51 -6.41 -93.81
N PHE A 14 -0.79 -6.10 -93.70
CA PHE A 14 -2.00 -6.95 -93.74
C PHE A 14 -2.37 -7.91 -92.59
N GLY A 15 -3.44 -7.55 -91.87
CA GLY A 15 -4.60 -8.44 -91.78
C GLY A 15 -5.24 -8.62 -90.40
N VAL A 16 -6.45 -8.07 -90.28
CA VAL A 16 -7.51 -8.37 -89.29
C VAL A 16 -7.41 -7.68 -87.92
N PHE A 17 -8.37 -6.77 -87.69
CA PHE A 17 -8.78 -6.28 -86.38
C PHE A 17 -9.00 -7.46 -85.42
N SER A 18 -8.19 -7.55 -84.37
CA SER A 18 -8.64 -8.12 -83.10
C SER A 18 -8.87 -6.93 -82.17
N LEU A 19 -10.12 -6.73 -81.76
CA LEU A 19 -10.44 -5.91 -80.60
C LEU A 19 -9.53 -6.38 -79.45
N ASP A 20 -8.77 -5.49 -78.85
CA ASP A 20 -8.16 -5.74 -77.54
C ASP A 20 -9.30 -5.99 -76.55
N ALA A 21 -9.61 -7.26 -76.31
CA ALA A 21 -10.30 -7.64 -75.09
C ALA A 21 -9.28 -7.41 -73.97
N GLN A 22 -9.48 -6.35 -73.16
CA GLN A 22 -8.79 -6.21 -71.88
C GLN A 22 -8.85 -7.58 -71.17
N THR A 23 -7.70 -8.20 -70.92
CA THR A 23 -7.64 -9.43 -70.14
C THR A 23 -8.24 -9.15 -68.77
N GLN A 24 -9.27 -9.88 -68.39
CA GLN A 24 -9.92 -9.70 -67.09
C GLN A 24 -8.97 -10.15 -65.98
N ASP A 25 -8.55 -9.20 -65.14
CA ASP A 25 -7.67 -9.47 -64.01
C ASP A 25 -8.48 -10.17 -62.91
N PRO A 26 -8.00 -11.31 -62.39
CA PRO A 26 -8.76 -12.11 -61.45
C PRO A 26 -8.87 -11.47 -60.07
N PHE A 27 -9.95 -11.78 -59.37
CA PHE A 27 -9.94 -11.76 -57.91
C PHE A 27 -9.06 -12.92 -57.41
N VAL A 28 -8.13 -12.66 -56.49
CA VAL A 28 -7.19 -13.66 -55.97
C VAL A 28 -7.29 -13.77 -54.46
N SER A 29 -7.53 -14.99 -53.98
CA SER A 29 -7.61 -15.32 -52.56
C SER A 29 -6.79 -16.57 -52.23
N VAL A 30 -6.42 -16.73 -50.95
CA VAL A 30 -5.74 -17.93 -50.45
C VAL A 30 -6.59 -18.58 -49.37
N TRP A 31 -6.74 -19.89 -49.50
CA TRP A 31 -7.54 -20.73 -48.64
C TRP A 31 -6.69 -21.83 -48.03
N ASP A 32 -6.88 -22.13 -46.75
CA ASP A 32 -6.21 -23.20 -46.03
C ASP A 32 -7.20 -24.32 -45.70
N THR A 33 -6.99 -25.48 -46.31
CA THR A 33 -7.83 -26.66 -46.05
C THR A 33 -7.42 -27.44 -44.80
N ASP A 34 -6.24 -27.14 -44.21
CA ASP A 34 -5.86 -27.67 -42.89
C ASP A 34 -6.71 -27.04 -41.77
N ASN A 35 -7.28 -25.86 -42.00
CA ASN A 35 -8.31 -25.31 -41.12
C ASN A 35 -9.62 -26.12 -41.22
N PRO A 36 -10.31 -26.35 -40.09
CA PRO A 36 -11.55 -27.11 -40.08
C PRO A 36 -12.61 -26.43 -40.96
N THR A 37 -13.32 -27.22 -41.77
CA THR A 37 -14.50 -26.73 -42.47
C THR A 37 -15.57 -26.34 -41.44
N SER A 38 -16.27 -25.22 -41.68
CA SER A 38 -17.46 -24.86 -40.90
C SER A 38 -18.71 -25.63 -41.36
N ARG A 39 -18.66 -26.27 -42.54
CA ARG A 39 -19.75 -27.08 -43.11
C ARG A 39 -19.90 -28.41 -42.36
N LYS A 40 -21.00 -28.59 -41.60
CA LYS A 40 -21.25 -29.80 -40.77
C LYS A 40 -22.25 -30.81 -41.35
N LEU A 41 -22.54 -30.79 -42.65
CA LEU A 41 -23.34 -31.85 -43.28
C LEU A 41 -22.42 -33.03 -43.68
N PRO A 42 -22.50 -34.21 -43.02
CA PRO A 42 -21.51 -35.28 -43.18
C PRO A 42 -21.48 -35.96 -44.55
N GLU A 43 -22.49 -35.74 -45.40
CA GLU A 43 -22.65 -36.45 -46.67
C GLU A 43 -22.09 -35.66 -47.89
N LEU A 44 -21.61 -34.42 -47.71
CA LEU A 44 -21.30 -33.52 -48.84
C LEU A 44 -20.04 -32.62 -48.70
N ALA A 45 -19.30 -32.70 -47.60
CA ALA A 45 -18.08 -31.92 -47.38
C ALA A 45 -16.92 -32.83 -46.97
N THR A 46 -15.92 -32.98 -47.83
CA THR A 46 -14.65 -33.62 -47.45
C THR A 46 -13.72 -32.59 -46.78
N ASP A 47 -12.74 -33.07 -46.01
CA ASP A 47 -11.70 -32.20 -45.41
C ASP A 47 -10.93 -31.38 -46.45
N ARG A 48 -11.02 -31.73 -47.74
CA ARG A 48 -10.27 -31.11 -48.84
C ARG A 48 -11.11 -30.20 -49.73
N ASP A 49 -12.42 -30.12 -49.52
CA ASP A 49 -13.30 -29.31 -50.37
C ASP A 49 -13.30 -27.83 -49.95
N ILE A 50 -13.46 -26.90 -50.90
CA ILE A 50 -13.60 -25.47 -50.61
C ILE A 50 -14.94 -24.96 -51.13
N ALA A 51 -15.75 -24.38 -50.24
CA ALA A 51 -16.97 -23.65 -50.60
C ALA A 51 -16.64 -22.21 -51.01
N ILE A 52 -16.51 -21.97 -52.32
CA ILE A 52 -16.26 -20.66 -52.91
C ILE A 52 -17.57 -19.87 -52.96
N HIS A 53 -17.62 -18.79 -52.19
CA HIS A 53 -18.80 -17.97 -51.93
C HIS A 53 -19.03 -16.87 -52.99
N ALA A 54 -18.51 -17.07 -54.21
CA ALA A 54 -18.73 -16.18 -55.35
C ALA A 54 -20.20 -16.23 -55.80
N ILE A 55 -20.69 -15.16 -56.41
CA ILE A 55 -22.01 -15.06 -57.04
C ILE A 55 -21.80 -14.77 -58.52
N GLY A 56 -22.33 -15.65 -59.36
CA GLY A 56 -22.13 -15.52 -60.80
C GLY A 56 -22.57 -16.75 -61.57
N THR A 57 -22.58 -16.59 -62.89
CA THR A 57 -22.89 -17.68 -63.83
C THR A 57 -21.77 -17.82 -64.85
N ASN A 58 -21.41 -19.05 -65.21
CA ASN A 58 -20.35 -19.37 -66.17
C ASN A 58 -19.02 -18.61 -65.94
N TYR A 59 -18.63 -18.42 -64.67
CA TYR A 59 -17.36 -17.80 -64.32
C TYR A 59 -16.25 -18.85 -64.23
N THR A 60 -15.00 -18.40 -64.38
CA THR A 60 -13.83 -19.28 -64.34
C THR A 60 -13.19 -19.27 -62.95
N ILE A 61 -12.86 -20.44 -62.43
CA ILE A 61 -12.07 -20.65 -61.22
C ILE A 61 -10.79 -21.37 -61.60
N GLU A 62 -9.65 -20.76 -61.30
CA GLU A 62 -8.33 -21.38 -61.39
C GLU A 62 -7.79 -21.56 -59.97
N TRP A 63 -7.32 -22.76 -59.63
CA TRP A 63 -6.75 -23.05 -58.31
C TRP A 63 -5.34 -23.60 -58.43
N ILE A 64 -4.46 -23.22 -57.50
CA ILE A 64 -3.05 -23.62 -57.46
C ILE A 64 -2.69 -23.97 -56.02
N LYS A 65 -2.13 -25.18 -55.80
CA LYS A 65 -1.63 -25.56 -54.48
C LYS A 65 -0.35 -24.79 -54.16
N LEU A 66 -0.23 -24.31 -52.92
CA LEU A 66 0.93 -23.59 -52.43
C LEU A 66 1.80 -24.46 -51.52
N LYS A 67 3.08 -24.11 -51.43
CA LYS A 67 4.00 -24.63 -50.41
C LYS A 67 3.79 -23.90 -49.08
N PRO A 68 4.34 -24.42 -47.96
CA PRO A 68 4.32 -23.71 -46.67
C PRO A 68 4.93 -22.30 -46.72
N ASP A 69 5.88 -22.06 -47.63
CA ASP A 69 6.48 -20.73 -47.88
C ASP A 69 5.63 -19.82 -48.78
N THR A 70 4.41 -20.24 -49.13
CA THR A 70 3.42 -19.57 -50.00
C THR A 70 3.76 -19.50 -51.50
N SER A 71 4.87 -20.11 -51.93
CA SER A 71 5.20 -20.23 -53.36
C SER A 71 4.29 -21.22 -54.09
N GLU A 72 4.00 -20.96 -55.37
CA GLU A 72 3.16 -21.82 -56.21
C GLU A 72 3.84 -23.17 -56.50
N THR A 73 3.05 -24.24 -56.50
CA THR A 73 3.47 -25.55 -56.99
C THR A 73 3.01 -25.75 -58.45
N THR A 74 3.41 -26.88 -59.04
CA THR A 74 2.89 -27.30 -60.36
C THR A 74 1.49 -27.92 -60.28
N VAL A 75 0.95 -28.15 -59.08
CA VAL A 75 -0.36 -28.79 -58.87
C VAL A 75 -1.46 -27.74 -58.93
N LYS A 76 -2.25 -27.75 -60.01
CA LYS A 76 -3.29 -26.76 -60.31
C LYS A 76 -4.45 -27.34 -61.13
N GLY A 77 -5.57 -26.61 -61.20
CA GLY A 77 -6.72 -26.96 -62.01
C GLY A 77 -7.57 -25.73 -62.40
N ILE A 78 -8.46 -25.92 -63.38
CA ILE A 78 -9.32 -24.87 -63.93
C ILE A 78 -10.75 -25.41 -64.07
N ILE A 79 -11.73 -24.55 -63.77
CA ILE A 79 -13.17 -24.77 -63.96
C ILE A 79 -13.70 -23.58 -64.75
N ASP A 80 -14.21 -23.77 -65.97
CA ASP A 80 -14.60 -22.68 -66.88
C ASP A 80 -16.12 -22.40 -66.94
N ASN A 81 -16.91 -23.08 -66.12
CA ASN A 81 -18.37 -22.99 -66.11
C ASN A 81 -18.95 -23.02 -64.69
N ALA A 82 -18.26 -22.38 -63.74
CA ALA A 82 -18.75 -22.33 -62.37
C ALA A 82 -20.02 -21.47 -62.27
N ASN A 83 -20.97 -21.96 -61.49
CA ASN A 83 -22.26 -21.32 -61.25
C ASN A 83 -22.54 -21.36 -59.75
N SER A 84 -22.88 -20.22 -59.17
CA SER A 84 -23.23 -20.11 -57.75
C SER A 84 -24.09 -18.88 -57.51
N SER A 85 -24.96 -18.98 -56.51
CA SER A 85 -25.95 -17.97 -56.19
C SER A 85 -25.95 -17.67 -54.69
N LEU A 86 -26.76 -16.68 -54.28
CA LEU A 86 -26.92 -16.33 -52.88
C LEU A 86 -27.35 -17.55 -52.06
N GLY A 87 -26.61 -17.91 -51.01
CA GLY A 87 -26.93 -19.09 -50.19
C GLY A 87 -26.39 -20.41 -50.73
N HIS A 88 -25.84 -20.45 -51.95
CA HIS A 88 -25.41 -21.67 -52.63
C HIS A 88 -24.01 -21.47 -53.23
N PRO A 89 -22.94 -21.63 -52.42
CA PRO A 89 -21.57 -21.46 -52.89
C PRO A 89 -21.20 -22.54 -53.90
N TYR A 90 -20.22 -22.24 -54.76
CA TYR A 90 -19.63 -23.25 -55.62
C TYR A 90 -18.72 -24.16 -54.78
N ILE A 91 -18.98 -25.47 -54.79
CA ILE A 91 -18.17 -26.43 -54.04
C ILE A 91 -17.05 -26.95 -54.94
N LEU A 92 -15.83 -26.49 -54.69
CA LEU A 92 -14.61 -27.03 -55.29
C LEU A 92 -14.25 -28.33 -54.57
N LYS A 93 -14.42 -29.46 -55.26
CA LYS A 93 -14.29 -30.81 -54.68
C LYS A 93 -12.94 -31.46 -54.92
N GLU A 94 -12.57 -32.39 -54.03
CA GLU A 94 -11.49 -33.36 -54.20
C GLU A 94 -10.10 -32.75 -54.50
N LEU A 95 -9.73 -31.68 -53.79
CA LEU A 95 -8.39 -31.13 -53.93
C LEU A 95 -7.31 -32.19 -53.60
N PRO A 96 -6.16 -32.21 -54.30
CA PRO A 96 -5.22 -33.34 -54.27
C PRO A 96 -4.69 -33.72 -52.88
N SER A 97 -4.55 -32.75 -51.97
CA SER A 97 -4.22 -32.98 -50.55
C SER A 97 -4.75 -31.83 -49.68
N SER A 98 -4.64 -31.94 -48.36
CA SER A 98 -4.82 -30.75 -47.49
C SER A 98 -3.66 -29.75 -47.66
N GLY A 99 -3.86 -28.53 -47.15
CA GLY A 99 -2.91 -27.40 -47.20
C GLY A 99 -3.47 -26.13 -47.87
N LEU A 100 -2.55 -25.23 -48.24
CA LEU A 100 -2.84 -23.92 -48.82
C LEU A 100 -3.12 -23.97 -50.33
N TYR A 101 -4.14 -23.24 -50.76
CA TYR A 101 -4.57 -23.11 -52.15
C TYR A 101 -4.82 -21.66 -52.51
N ARG A 102 -4.19 -21.17 -53.58
CA ARG A 102 -4.51 -19.89 -54.22
C ARG A 102 -5.63 -20.10 -55.23
N ILE A 103 -6.70 -19.33 -55.08
CA ILE A 103 -7.89 -19.35 -55.93
C ILE A 103 -7.96 -18.03 -56.71
N LYS A 104 -8.02 -18.11 -58.04
CA LYS A 104 -8.13 -16.99 -58.98
C LYS A 104 -9.48 -17.09 -59.68
N ILE A 105 -10.32 -16.05 -59.60
CA ILE A 105 -11.68 -16.05 -60.14
C ILE A 105 -11.85 -14.93 -61.16
N ARG A 106 -12.43 -15.24 -62.33
CA ARG A 106 -12.72 -14.30 -63.42
C ARG A 106 -14.15 -14.51 -63.91
N ALA A 107 -14.85 -13.46 -64.35
CA ALA A 107 -16.16 -13.62 -64.97
C ALA A 107 -16.10 -14.42 -66.28
N GLY A 108 -15.00 -14.31 -67.04
CA GLY A 108 -14.84 -15.01 -68.31
C GLY A 108 -15.91 -14.57 -69.32
N ILE A 109 -16.60 -15.53 -69.93
CA ILE A 109 -17.76 -15.28 -70.81
C ILE A 109 -19.08 -15.08 -70.04
N GLY A 110 -19.06 -15.30 -68.73
CA GLY A 110 -20.20 -15.25 -67.84
C GLY A 110 -20.28 -13.95 -67.02
N SER A 111 -20.84 -14.06 -65.82
CA SER A 111 -20.96 -12.96 -64.85
C SER A 111 -20.27 -13.31 -63.53
N LEU A 112 -19.67 -12.29 -62.92
CA LEU A 112 -19.17 -12.34 -61.55
C LEU A 112 -19.67 -11.08 -60.83
N GLU A 113 -20.72 -11.23 -60.05
CA GLU A 113 -21.43 -10.10 -59.43
C GLU A 113 -20.83 -9.73 -58.07
N GLY A 114 -20.27 -10.71 -57.36
CA GLY A 114 -19.88 -10.51 -55.97
C GLY A 114 -19.58 -11.76 -55.19
N PHE A 115 -19.61 -11.60 -53.87
CA PHE A 115 -19.28 -12.60 -52.87
C PHE A 115 -20.25 -12.48 -51.70
N TYR A 116 -20.67 -13.59 -51.10
CA TYR A 116 -21.63 -13.53 -49.99
C TYR A 116 -21.57 -14.72 -49.03
N MET A 117 -21.43 -14.45 -47.73
CA MET A 117 -21.54 -15.42 -46.65
C MET A 117 -22.62 -14.99 -45.64
N ILE A 118 -23.67 -15.78 -45.45
CA ILE A 118 -24.69 -15.51 -44.40
C ILE A 118 -24.24 -15.96 -43.02
N ASP A 119 -24.97 -15.52 -42.00
CA ASP A 119 -24.92 -16.07 -40.63
C ASP A 119 -25.50 -17.48 -40.54
N ASN A 120 -24.95 -18.38 -41.35
CA ASN A 120 -25.17 -19.80 -41.31
C ASN A 120 -23.83 -20.48 -41.59
N ASP A 121 -23.08 -20.72 -40.50
CA ASP A 121 -21.75 -21.30 -40.53
C ASP A 121 -21.72 -22.71 -41.17
N LEU A 122 -22.88 -23.35 -41.39
CA LEU A 122 -22.98 -24.69 -41.97
C LEU A 122 -22.83 -24.73 -43.50
N VAL A 123 -22.84 -23.58 -44.18
CA VAL A 123 -22.87 -23.50 -45.65
C VAL A 123 -21.53 -23.09 -46.26
N TYR A 124 -20.76 -22.26 -45.57
CA TYR A 124 -19.53 -21.64 -46.11
C TYR A 124 -18.28 -22.07 -45.35
N ASP A 125 -17.14 -21.99 -46.02
CA ASP A 125 -15.83 -22.30 -45.44
C ASP A 125 -15.11 -21.03 -44.92
N ASN A 126 -15.82 -20.17 -44.18
CA ASN A 126 -15.31 -18.87 -43.70
C ASN A 126 -13.96 -18.95 -42.97
N LYS A 127 -13.73 -19.98 -42.17
CA LYS A 127 -12.45 -20.20 -41.46
C LYS A 127 -11.29 -20.64 -42.35
N ARG A 128 -11.57 -21.11 -43.57
CA ARG A 128 -10.53 -21.56 -44.51
C ARG A 128 -9.99 -20.41 -45.34
N LEU A 129 -10.73 -19.32 -45.54
CA LEU A 129 -10.19 -18.15 -46.21
C LEU A 129 -9.18 -17.44 -45.27
N VAL A 130 -7.92 -17.36 -45.69
CA VAL A 130 -6.83 -16.80 -44.89
C VAL A 130 -6.19 -15.56 -45.52
N ARG A 131 -6.40 -15.31 -46.82
CA ARG A 131 -5.82 -14.13 -47.48
C ARG A 131 -6.63 -13.62 -48.67
N ILE A 132 -6.61 -12.31 -48.86
CA ILE A 132 -7.00 -11.64 -50.11
C ILE A 132 -5.73 -10.99 -50.68
N GLU A 133 -5.36 -11.38 -51.90
CA GLU A 133 -4.11 -10.97 -52.55
C GLU A 133 -4.34 -10.00 -53.72
N HIS A 134 -5.53 -10.01 -54.33
CA HIS A 134 -5.85 -9.11 -55.45
C HIS A 134 -7.38 -8.96 -55.62
N TRP A 135 -7.88 -7.75 -55.88
CA TRP A 135 -9.30 -7.50 -56.17
C TRP A 135 -9.65 -7.71 -57.63
N GLY A 136 -8.71 -7.41 -58.54
CA GLY A 136 -8.91 -7.51 -59.99
C GLY A 136 -9.71 -6.33 -60.54
N ASN A 137 -10.03 -6.38 -61.85
CA ASN A 137 -10.71 -5.28 -62.55
C ASN A 137 -12.23 -5.49 -62.71
N ASN A 138 -12.82 -6.39 -61.93
CA ASN A 138 -14.25 -6.64 -61.95
C ASN A 138 -15.03 -5.51 -61.25
N LYS A 139 -16.16 -5.11 -61.83
CA LYS A 139 -17.07 -4.16 -61.19
C LYS A 139 -17.99 -4.88 -60.24
N TRP A 140 -17.87 -4.62 -58.96
CA TRP A 140 -18.58 -5.38 -57.94
C TRP A 140 -19.93 -4.75 -57.64
N THR A 141 -21.01 -5.52 -57.81
CA THR A 141 -22.35 -5.10 -57.37
C THR A 141 -22.67 -5.57 -55.96
N ARG A 142 -22.06 -6.67 -55.49
CA ARG A 142 -22.39 -7.32 -54.21
C ARG A 142 -21.15 -7.74 -53.44
N LEU A 143 -20.59 -6.84 -52.61
CA LEU A 143 -19.53 -7.20 -51.65
C LEU A 143 -19.99 -7.17 -50.18
N GLY A 144 -21.24 -6.78 -49.91
CA GLY A 144 -21.79 -6.96 -48.59
C GLY A 144 -21.72 -8.44 -48.19
N HIS A 145 -21.29 -8.72 -46.95
CA HIS A 145 -21.03 -10.08 -46.44
C HIS A 145 -19.94 -10.90 -47.16
N ALA A 146 -19.11 -10.32 -48.04
CA ALA A 146 -18.14 -11.12 -48.80
C ALA A 146 -17.24 -11.98 -47.91
N PHE A 147 -16.67 -11.42 -46.84
CA PHE A 147 -15.73 -12.12 -45.96
C PHE A 147 -16.26 -12.27 -44.53
N TYR A 148 -17.58 -12.28 -44.38
CA TYR A 148 -18.24 -12.40 -43.08
C TYR A 148 -17.75 -13.64 -42.30
N LYS A 149 -17.29 -13.42 -41.06
CA LYS A 149 -16.70 -14.42 -40.14
C LYS A 149 -15.43 -15.11 -40.67
N ALA A 150 -14.74 -14.54 -41.66
CA ALA A 150 -13.41 -15.02 -42.07
C ALA A 150 -12.35 -14.65 -41.02
N ARG A 151 -12.34 -15.38 -39.90
CA ARG A 151 -11.59 -15.01 -38.68
C ARG A 151 -10.09 -14.82 -38.87
N GLU A 152 -9.52 -15.50 -39.86
CA GLU A 152 -8.08 -15.59 -40.10
C GLU A 152 -7.59 -14.71 -41.27
N VAL A 153 -8.48 -13.90 -41.87
CA VAL A 153 -8.15 -13.14 -43.09
C VAL A 153 -7.06 -12.07 -42.86
N ASP A 154 -6.02 -12.12 -43.69
CA ASP A 154 -5.06 -11.04 -43.93
C ASP A 154 -5.30 -10.41 -45.31
N LEU A 155 -5.49 -9.08 -45.36
CA LEU A 155 -5.59 -8.32 -46.60
C LEU A 155 -4.20 -7.88 -47.04
N THR A 156 -3.65 -8.59 -48.01
CA THR A 156 -2.33 -8.30 -48.60
C THR A 156 -2.42 -7.63 -49.97
N ALA A 157 -3.64 -7.48 -50.50
CA ALA A 157 -3.89 -6.78 -51.74
C ALA A 157 -3.33 -5.36 -51.71
N ILE A 158 -2.82 -4.91 -52.85
CA ILE A 158 -2.30 -3.54 -53.06
C ILE A 158 -3.23 -2.77 -53.99
N ASP A 159 -3.97 -3.46 -54.85
CA ASP A 159 -5.06 -2.91 -55.64
C ASP A 159 -6.32 -2.68 -54.77
N VAL A 160 -7.32 -2.03 -55.34
CA VAL A 160 -8.58 -1.68 -54.67
C VAL A 160 -9.78 -2.19 -55.48
N PRO A 161 -10.89 -2.57 -54.84
CA PRO A 161 -12.09 -3.03 -55.57
C PRO A 161 -12.75 -1.87 -56.33
N ASP A 162 -13.24 -2.12 -57.54
CA ASP A 162 -14.12 -1.19 -58.26
C ASP A 162 -15.56 -1.29 -57.67
N LEU A 163 -15.89 -0.33 -56.80
CA LEU A 163 -17.18 -0.19 -56.13
C LEU A 163 -18.13 0.76 -56.86
N SER A 164 -17.83 1.17 -58.10
CA SER A 164 -18.57 2.23 -58.81
C SER A 164 -20.06 1.92 -59.00
N ILE A 165 -20.45 0.65 -58.95
CA ILE A 165 -21.82 0.16 -59.11
C ILE A 165 -22.38 -0.54 -57.85
N ALA A 166 -21.64 -0.53 -56.74
CA ALA A 166 -22.11 -1.07 -55.45
C ALA A 166 -22.95 -0.03 -54.71
N ASP A 167 -24.03 -0.46 -54.07
CA ASP A 167 -24.85 0.38 -53.18
C ASP A 167 -24.52 0.18 -51.69
N SER A 168 -23.86 -0.94 -51.35
CA SER A 168 -23.63 -1.40 -49.98
C SER A 168 -22.38 -2.27 -49.85
N ILE A 169 -21.59 -2.02 -48.80
CA ILE A 169 -20.48 -2.90 -48.36
C ILE A 169 -20.71 -3.49 -46.97
N SER A 170 -21.95 -3.43 -46.48
CA SER A 170 -22.30 -3.90 -45.13
C SER A 170 -21.81 -5.32 -44.85
N TYR A 171 -21.27 -5.55 -43.65
CA TYR A 171 -20.76 -6.83 -43.16
C TYR A 171 -19.57 -7.43 -43.92
N ILE A 172 -18.93 -6.70 -44.85
CA ILE A 172 -17.84 -7.24 -45.68
C ILE A 172 -16.71 -7.89 -44.86
N PHE A 173 -16.33 -7.31 -43.71
CA PHE A 173 -15.32 -7.86 -42.79
C PHE A 173 -15.85 -8.09 -41.37
N ALA A 174 -17.16 -8.18 -41.18
CA ALA A 174 -17.72 -8.48 -39.87
C ALA A 174 -17.18 -9.83 -39.34
N TYR A 175 -16.79 -9.84 -38.08
CA TYR A 175 -16.18 -10.94 -37.33
C TYR A 175 -14.88 -11.50 -37.93
N CYS A 176 -14.16 -10.70 -38.73
CA CYS A 176 -12.78 -11.00 -39.15
C CYS A 176 -11.81 -10.64 -38.02
N GLU A 177 -11.76 -11.46 -36.98
CA GLU A 177 -11.03 -11.15 -35.73
C GLU A 177 -9.54 -10.79 -35.96
N LYS A 178 -8.88 -11.43 -36.94
CA LYS A 178 -7.48 -11.17 -37.31
C LYS A 178 -7.28 -10.28 -38.53
N LEU A 179 -8.32 -9.54 -38.95
CA LEU A 179 -8.21 -8.63 -40.09
C LEU A 179 -7.02 -7.68 -39.92
N THR A 180 -6.04 -7.85 -40.81
CA THR A 180 -4.91 -6.94 -40.97
C THR A 180 -4.84 -6.48 -42.41
N ASP A 181 -4.25 -5.30 -42.64
CA ASP A 181 -4.04 -4.71 -43.97
C ASP A 181 -2.71 -3.97 -43.95
N LYS A 182 -1.62 -4.72 -44.18
CA LYS A 182 -0.25 -4.20 -44.02
C LYS A 182 0.08 -3.04 -44.96
N HIS A 183 -0.63 -2.93 -46.08
CA HIS A 183 -0.45 -1.89 -47.08
C HIS A 183 -1.38 -0.70 -46.89
N ASN A 184 -2.29 -0.76 -45.91
CA ASN A 184 -3.34 0.26 -45.72
C ASN A 184 -4.17 0.46 -47.00
N SER A 185 -4.31 -0.59 -47.82
CA SER A 185 -5.03 -0.58 -49.10
C SER A 185 -6.50 -0.20 -48.94
N ILE A 186 -7.12 -0.54 -47.80
CA ILE A 186 -8.52 -0.21 -47.48
C ILE A 186 -8.74 1.31 -47.51
N SER A 187 -7.73 2.10 -47.12
CA SER A 187 -7.82 3.57 -47.13
C SER A 187 -8.03 4.17 -48.52
N GLY A 188 -7.65 3.44 -49.58
CA GLY A 188 -7.75 3.86 -50.98
C GLY A 188 -9.05 3.45 -51.67
N TRP A 189 -9.98 2.79 -50.98
CA TRP A 189 -11.26 2.38 -51.57
C TRP A 189 -12.13 3.60 -51.91
N ASP A 190 -12.66 3.63 -53.13
CA ASP A 190 -13.67 4.63 -53.50
C ASP A 190 -15.06 4.20 -53.02
N VAL A 191 -15.44 4.73 -51.86
CA VAL A 191 -16.74 4.46 -51.23
C VAL A 191 -17.79 5.55 -51.51
N GLY A 192 -17.52 6.49 -52.44
CA GLY A 192 -18.38 7.66 -52.68
C GLY A 192 -19.77 7.36 -53.23
N ASN A 193 -20.02 6.13 -53.70
CA ASN A 193 -21.34 5.66 -54.15
C ASN A 193 -22.08 4.79 -53.12
N ILE A 194 -21.42 4.41 -52.02
CA ILE A 194 -21.99 3.52 -51.02
C ILE A 194 -23.01 4.28 -50.16
N SER A 195 -24.20 3.69 -50.00
CA SER A 195 -25.28 4.22 -49.16
C SER A 195 -25.38 3.52 -47.81
N LYS A 196 -24.88 2.28 -47.68
CA LYS A 196 -24.97 1.46 -46.46
C LYS A 196 -23.62 0.88 -46.06
N MET A 197 -23.22 1.13 -44.81
CA MET A 197 -22.00 0.63 -44.18
C MET A 197 -22.32 -0.01 -42.82
N VAL A 198 -23.27 -0.92 -42.79
CA VAL A 198 -23.65 -1.62 -41.55
C VAL A 198 -22.58 -2.65 -41.23
N ALA A 199 -22.05 -2.65 -40.00
CA ALA A 199 -21.18 -3.71 -39.47
C ALA A 199 -19.95 -4.05 -40.33
N VAL A 200 -19.38 -3.10 -41.07
CA VAL A 200 -18.23 -3.37 -41.97
C VAL A 200 -17.06 -4.01 -41.22
N PHE A 201 -16.76 -3.53 -40.01
CA PHE A 201 -15.68 -4.01 -39.13
C PHE A 201 -16.17 -4.49 -37.76
N GLU A 202 -17.44 -4.87 -37.64
CA GLU A 202 -17.97 -5.45 -36.40
C GLU A 202 -17.11 -6.65 -35.99
N GLY A 203 -16.64 -6.75 -34.74
CA GLY A 203 -15.83 -7.86 -34.24
C GLY A 203 -14.45 -8.01 -34.90
N ALA A 204 -13.99 -7.07 -35.71
CA ALA A 204 -12.65 -7.07 -36.30
C ALA A 204 -11.60 -6.58 -35.27
N LYS A 205 -11.35 -7.41 -34.25
CA LYS A 205 -10.62 -7.04 -33.03
C LYS A 205 -9.26 -6.39 -33.25
N LEU A 206 -8.49 -6.85 -34.25
CA LEU A 206 -7.16 -6.31 -34.55
C LEU A 206 -7.13 -5.16 -35.57
N PHE A 207 -8.29 -4.79 -36.13
CA PHE A 207 -8.36 -3.77 -37.17
C PHE A 207 -8.06 -2.36 -36.59
N ASN A 208 -7.06 -1.69 -37.15
CA ASN A 208 -6.64 -0.34 -36.73
C ASN A 208 -5.98 0.44 -37.87
N ARG A 209 -6.70 0.56 -39.01
CA ARG A 209 -6.20 1.21 -40.24
C ARG A 209 -6.84 2.57 -40.47
N ASP A 210 -6.11 3.44 -41.15
CA ASP A 210 -6.56 4.80 -41.40
C ASP A 210 -7.68 4.78 -42.44
N LEU A 211 -8.83 5.34 -42.10
CA LEU A 211 -10.01 5.44 -42.95
C LEU A 211 -10.40 6.91 -43.22
N ASN A 212 -9.59 7.87 -42.77
CA ASN A 212 -9.93 9.29 -42.79
C ASN A 212 -10.03 9.86 -44.22
N ASN A 213 -9.62 9.13 -45.26
CA ASN A 213 -9.75 9.56 -46.65
C ASN A 213 -11.05 9.10 -47.33
N TRP A 214 -11.87 8.29 -46.65
CA TRP A 214 -13.13 7.81 -47.21
C TRP A 214 -14.15 8.95 -47.36
N ASN A 215 -14.75 9.04 -48.56
CA ASN A 215 -15.83 9.98 -48.82
C ASN A 215 -17.19 9.34 -48.47
N THR A 216 -17.72 9.66 -47.30
CA THR A 216 -18.96 9.05 -46.76
C THR A 216 -20.24 9.84 -47.02
N HIS A 217 -20.22 10.90 -47.86
CA HIS A 217 -21.34 11.85 -48.00
C HIS A 217 -22.70 11.23 -48.40
N LYS A 218 -22.72 10.06 -49.05
CA LYS A 218 -23.96 9.34 -49.43
C LYS A 218 -24.40 8.29 -48.41
N VAL A 219 -23.60 7.99 -47.40
CA VAL A 219 -23.90 6.94 -46.44
C VAL A 219 -25.05 7.41 -45.56
N VAL A 220 -26.09 6.57 -45.43
CA VAL A 220 -27.28 6.84 -44.60
C VAL A 220 -27.36 5.95 -43.36
N ASN A 221 -26.65 4.82 -43.33
CA ASN A 221 -26.65 3.88 -42.20
C ASN A 221 -25.23 3.36 -41.92
N MET A 222 -24.76 3.55 -40.68
CA MET A 222 -23.47 3.09 -40.13
C MET A 222 -23.64 2.23 -38.86
N ASP A 223 -24.79 1.59 -38.66
CA ASP A 223 -25.05 0.74 -37.50
C ASP A 223 -23.95 -0.33 -37.35
N ASN A 224 -23.44 -0.54 -36.14
CA ASN A 224 -22.42 -1.53 -35.77
C ASN A 224 -21.06 -1.42 -36.50
N MET A 225 -20.77 -0.33 -37.24
CA MET A 225 -19.58 -0.19 -38.09
C MET A 225 -18.28 -0.70 -37.45
N PHE A 226 -18.02 -0.36 -36.18
CA PHE A 226 -16.84 -0.73 -35.39
C PHE A 226 -17.22 -1.44 -34.06
N ASN A 227 -18.43 -2.00 -33.96
CA ASN A 227 -18.86 -2.68 -32.73
C ASN A 227 -17.90 -3.85 -32.43
N GLY A 228 -17.24 -3.85 -31.28
CA GLY A 228 -16.26 -4.89 -30.92
C GLY A 228 -14.96 -4.85 -31.74
N ALA A 229 -14.66 -3.76 -32.46
CA ALA A 229 -13.35 -3.52 -33.07
C ALA A 229 -12.36 -3.03 -32.01
N GLU A 230 -11.98 -3.93 -31.08
CA GLU A 230 -11.28 -3.60 -29.83
C GLU A 230 -10.00 -2.76 -30.02
N GLY A 231 -9.25 -2.98 -31.10
CA GLY A 231 -7.99 -2.29 -31.42
C GLY A 231 -8.13 -1.00 -32.22
N PHE A 232 -9.33 -0.63 -32.69
CA PHE A 232 -9.51 0.52 -33.58
C PHE A 232 -9.34 1.84 -32.82
N ASN A 233 -8.41 2.69 -33.26
CA ASN A 233 -8.17 4.02 -32.69
C ASN A 233 -7.57 4.97 -33.73
N LYS A 234 -8.29 5.22 -34.82
CA LYS A 234 -7.89 6.16 -35.87
C LYS A 234 -8.85 7.34 -35.97
N ASN A 235 -8.31 8.48 -36.40
CA ASN A 235 -9.07 9.69 -36.63
C ASN A 235 -10.08 9.49 -37.77
N LEU A 236 -11.28 10.04 -37.63
CA LEU A 236 -12.39 10.02 -38.58
C LEU A 236 -12.93 11.43 -38.88
N ASP A 237 -12.16 12.47 -38.58
CA ASP A 237 -12.52 13.90 -38.69
C ASP A 237 -13.03 14.32 -40.08
N ASN A 238 -12.54 13.67 -41.14
CA ASN A 238 -12.86 14.04 -42.53
C ASN A 238 -14.11 13.32 -43.07
N TRP A 239 -14.71 12.41 -42.30
CA TRP A 239 -15.95 11.76 -42.71
C TRP A 239 -17.09 12.78 -42.77
N ASP A 240 -17.72 12.90 -43.94
CA ASP A 240 -18.99 13.60 -44.08
C ASP A 240 -20.12 12.67 -43.65
N VAL A 241 -20.60 12.86 -42.42
CA VAL A 241 -21.71 12.10 -41.83
C VAL A 241 -23.04 12.88 -41.85
N SER A 242 -23.12 13.97 -42.61
CA SER A 242 -24.30 14.86 -42.65
C SER A 242 -25.56 14.20 -43.20
N SER A 243 -25.41 13.09 -43.95
CA SER A 243 -26.51 12.26 -44.47
C SER A 243 -26.84 11.05 -43.60
N VAL A 244 -26.02 10.73 -42.59
CA VAL A 244 -26.18 9.50 -41.79
C VAL A 244 -27.36 9.64 -40.84
N GLU A 245 -28.28 8.69 -40.90
CA GLU A 245 -29.49 8.66 -40.08
C GLU A 245 -29.35 7.74 -38.85
N THR A 246 -28.57 6.66 -38.94
CA THR A 246 -28.42 5.69 -37.83
C THR A 246 -26.96 5.27 -37.63
N MET A 247 -26.54 5.22 -36.36
CA MET A 247 -25.21 4.83 -35.86
C MET A 247 -25.33 3.94 -34.61
N ASN A 248 -26.34 3.07 -34.55
CA ASN A 248 -26.56 2.22 -33.39
C ASN A 248 -25.35 1.31 -33.15
N SER A 249 -24.88 1.22 -31.89
CA SER A 249 -23.73 0.42 -31.46
C SER A 249 -22.44 0.65 -32.24
N MET A 250 -22.29 1.78 -32.96
CA MET A 250 -21.19 1.99 -33.90
C MET A 250 -19.79 1.77 -33.29
N PHE A 251 -19.54 2.24 -32.07
CA PHE A 251 -18.28 2.08 -31.33
C PHE A 251 -18.47 1.29 -30.02
N GLU A 252 -19.57 0.54 -29.91
CA GLU A 252 -19.81 -0.28 -28.74
C GLU A 252 -18.65 -1.29 -28.57
N ASN A 253 -18.07 -1.38 -27.37
CA ASN A 253 -16.91 -2.24 -27.09
C ASN A 253 -15.66 -1.99 -27.96
N ALA A 254 -15.54 -0.85 -28.66
CA ALA A 254 -14.31 -0.43 -29.31
C ALA A 254 -13.33 0.12 -28.25
N PHE A 255 -12.73 -0.76 -27.44
CA PHE A 255 -11.98 -0.41 -26.22
C PHE A 255 -10.82 0.56 -26.42
N SER A 256 -10.23 0.61 -27.61
CA SER A 256 -9.12 1.52 -27.92
C SER A 256 -9.57 2.86 -28.52
N PHE A 257 -10.84 3.00 -28.94
CA PHE A 257 -11.29 4.16 -29.71
C PHE A 257 -11.38 5.42 -28.84
N ASN A 258 -10.30 6.19 -28.78
CA ASN A 258 -10.20 7.41 -27.98
C ASN A 258 -9.92 8.63 -28.85
N GLN A 259 -10.86 8.94 -29.75
CA GLN A 259 -10.81 10.11 -30.64
C GLN A 259 -12.05 10.96 -30.43
N SER A 260 -11.93 12.27 -30.54
CA SER A 260 -13.09 13.17 -30.54
C SER A 260 -13.86 13.08 -31.86
N LEU A 261 -15.18 13.19 -31.80
CA LEU A 261 -16.08 13.28 -32.95
C LEU A 261 -16.66 14.69 -33.13
N ALA A 262 -16.02 15.70 -32.54
CA ALA A 262 -16.52 17.08 -32.48
C ALA A 262 -16.77 17.73 -33.85
N LYS A 263 -16.03 17.31 -34.89
CA LYS A 263 -16.13 17.88 -36.24
C LYS A 263 -17.28 17.30 -37.07
N TRP A 264 -17.92 16.23 -36.59
CA TRP A 264 -18.98 15.57 -37.32
C TRP A 264 -20.23 16.43 -37.39
N ASP A 265 -20.74 16.62 -38.61
CA ASP A 265 -22.03 17.22 -38.85
C ASP A 265 -23.13 16.17 -38.76
N ILE A 266 -23.82 16.12 -37.63
CA ILE A 266 -24.84 15.10 -37.34
C ILE A 266 -26.28 15.59 -37.57
N ARG A 267 -26.49 16.53 -38.51
CA ARG A 267 -27.81 17.14 -38.81
C ARG A 267 -28.90 16.16 -39.27
N SER A 268 -28.56 14.95 -39.66
CA SER A 268 -29.51 13.91 -40.10
C SER A 268 -29.68 12.77 -39.11
N LEU A 269 -28.89 12.74 -38.03
CA LEU A 269 -28.87 11.65 -37.07
C LEU A 269 -30.23 11.50 -36.37
N LYS A 270 -30.78 10.28 -36.40
CA LYS A 270 -32.05 9.90 -35.75
C LYS A 270 -31.82 8.93 -34.60
N LYS A 271 -30.87 8.00 -34.73
CA LYS A 271 -30.61 6.94 -33.73
C LYS A 271 -29.11 6.67 -33.55
N ALA A 272 -28.67 6.68 -32.30
CA ALA A 272 -27.31 6.33 -31.87
C ALA A 272 -27.37 5.49 -30.57
N GLU A 273 -28.30 4.54 -30.54
CA GLU A 273 -28.50 3.65 -29.39
C GLU A 273 -27.21 2.87 -29.12
N ARG A 274 -26.72 2.87 -27.88
CA ARG A 274 -25.47 2.19 -27.45
C ARG A 274 -24.20 2.61 -28.20
N MET A 275 -24.22 3.67 -29.01
CA MET A 275 -23.13 4.04 -29.92
C MET A 275 -21.76 4.12 -29.22
N LEU A 276 -21.71 4.70 -28.01
CA LEU A 276 -20.48 4.94 -27.24
C LEU A 276 -20.42 4.09 -25.96
N ASN A 277 -21.24 3.04 -25.86
CA ASN A 277 -21.28 2.18 -24.68
C ASN A 277 -19.99 1.36 -24.56
N ASN A 278 -19.47 1.29 -23.34
CA ASN A 278 -18.32 0.45 -23.02
C ASN A 278 -18.48 -0.16 -21.63
N THR A 279 -17.68 -1.17 -21.27
CA THR A 279 -17.82 -1.91 -20.01
C THR A 279 -17.27 -1.17 -18.80
N ASP A 280 -16.31 -0.26 -19.01
CA ASP A 280 -15.60 0.43 -17.94
C ASP A 280 -15.47 1.93 -18.23
N ARG A 281 -15.27 2.70 -17.16
CA ARG A 281 -14.93 4.12 -17.22
C ARG A 281 -13.70 4.35 -18.10
N ASP A 282 -13.79 5.34 -18.99
CA ASP A 282 -12.71 5.81 -19.88
C ASP A 282 -12.14 4.75 -20.85
N LYS A 283 -12.65 3.50 -20.89
CA LYS A 283 -12.33 2.53 -21.96
C LYS A 283 -13.05 2.92 -23.24
N GLY A 284 -12.35 3.06 -24.36
CA GLY A 284 -12.87 3.73 -25.55
C GLY A 284 -12.67 5.24 -25.43
N MET A 285 -13.74 6.02 -25.64
CA MET A 285 -13.66 7.48 -25.61
C MET A 285 -13.58 8.01 -24.17
N ASP A 286 -12.43 8.57 -23.79
CA ASP A 286 -12.23 9.15 -22.46
C ASP A 286 -13.06 10.43 -22.27
N CYS A 287 -13.05 10.93 -21.03
CA CYS A 287 -13.75 12.16 -20.69
C CYS A 287 -13.37 13.39 -21.54
N ILE A 288 -12.11 13.55 -21.93
CA ILE A 288 -11.68 14.72 -22.70
C ILE A 288 -12.29 14.67 -24.09
N ASN A 289 -12.16 13.53 -24.77
CA ASN A 289 -12.67 13.35 -26.12
C ASN A 289 -14.20 13.31 -26.16
N TYR A 290 -14.85 12.75 -25.14
CA TYR A 290 -16.31 12.77 -25.02
C TYR A 290 -16.83 14.19 -24.77
N SER A 291 -16.19 14.95 -23.87
CA SER A 291 -16.53 16.36 -23.63
C SER A 291 -16.40 17.20 -24.89
N ALA A 292 -15.29 17.05 -25.63
CA ALA A 292 -15.08 17.73 -26.90
C ALA A 292 -16.16 17.34 -27.94
N THR A 293 -16.54 16.07 -27.99
CA THR A 293 -17.61 15.56 -28.88
C THR A 293 -18.94 16.24 -28.59
N LEU A 294 -19.37 16.28 -27.32
CA LEU A 294 -20.60 16.96 -26.91
C LEU A 294 -20.57 18.45 -27.27
N ILE A 295 -19.44 19.13 -27.05
CA ILE A 295 -19.25 20.55 -27.39
C ILE A 295 -19.41 20.78 -28.88
N GLY A 296 -18.73 19.99 -29.72
CA GLY A 296 -18.81 20.11 -31.17
C GLY A 296 -20.23 19.86 -31.70
N TRP A 297 -20.90 18.84 -31.18
CA TRP A 297 -22.26 18.50 -31.58
C TRP A 297 -23.28 19.57 -31.16
N ALA A 298 -23.17 20.10 -29.94
CA ALA A 298 -24.05 21.17 -29.46
C ALA A 298 -23.87 22.48 -30.25
N ALA A 299 -22.72 22.69 -30.88
CA ALA A 299 -22.46 23.86 -31.73
C ALA A 299 -23.13 23.78 -33.11
N ASN A 300 -23.65 22.61 -33.51
CA ASN A 300 -24.34 22.45 -34.80
C ASN A 300 -25.76 23.05 -34.76
N THR A 301 -26.00 24.09 -35.56
CA THR A 301 -27.24 24.90 -35.52
C THR A 301 -28.49 24.16 -35.99
N ASN A 302 -28.34 23.11 -36.81
CA ASN A 302 -29.45 22.37 -37.43
C ASN A 302 -29.55 20.91 -36.96
N ILE A 303 -29.01 20.60 -35.78
CA ILE A 303 -29.08 19.26 -35.19
C ILE A 303 -30.53 18.79 -34.97
N LYS A 304 -30.80 17.50 -35.18
CA LYS A 304 -32.14 16.90 -34.97
C LYS A 304 -32.53 16.92 -33.50
N THR A 305 -33.84 16.97 -33.26
CA THR A 305 -34.46 16.75 -31.95
C THR A 305 -34.84 15.28 -31.77
N ASN A 306 -35.04 14.85 -30.52
CA ASN A 306 -35.48 13.49 -30.17
C ASN A 306 -34.50 12.38 -30.59
N VAL A 307 -33.20 12.59 -30.39
CA VAL A 307 -32.15 11.60 -30.64
C VAL A 307 -31.82 10.85 -29.36
N THR A 308 -31.65 9.54 -29.44
CA THR A 308 -31.13 8.71 -28.34
C THR A 308 -29.65 8.41 -28.57
N LEU A 309 -28.81 8.75 -27.60
CA LEU A 309 -27.37 8.45 -27.59
C LEU A 309 -27.06 7.51 -26.42
N GLY A 310 -26.52 6.33 -26.71
CA GLY A 310 -25.95 5.47 -25.66
C GLY A 310 -24.52 5.88 -25.33
N ALA A 311 -24.28 6.24 -24.07
CA ALA A 311 -23.00 6.69 -23.55
C ALA A 311 -22.69 6.07 -22.18
N THR A 312 -23.05 4.80 -21.99
CA THR A 312 -22.81 4.07 -20.74
C THR A 312 -21.33 4.07 -20.37
N HIS A 313 -21.04 4.46 -19.13
CA HIS A 313 -19.68 4.63 -18.58
C HIS A 313 -18.85 5.71 -19.30
N ARG A 314 -19.50 6.70 -19.93
CA ARG A 314 -18.87 7.95 -20.38
C ARG A 314 -19.02 9.03 -19.33
N PHE A 315 -18.00 9.87 -19.23
CA PHE A 315 -17.99 11.00 -18.31
C PHE A 315 -17.69 12.26 -19.09
N TYR A 316 -18.40 13.35 -18.81
CA TYR A 316 -18.07 14.65 -19.39
C TYR A 316 -17.67 15.62 -18.28
N ASN A 317 -16.77 16.54 -18.60
CA ASN A 317 -16.26 17.52 -17.65
C ASN A 317 -17.06 18.83 -17.68
N ARG A 318 -16.67 19.77 -16.80
CA ARG A 318 -17.36 21.05 -16.64
C ARG A 318 -17.48 21.83 -17.95
N THR A 319 -16.47 21.77 -18.81
CA THR A 319 -16.48 22.52 -20.08
C THR A 319 -17.60 22.07 -21.02
N ALA A 320 -18.02 20.81 -20.95
CA ALA A 320 -19.10 20.25 -21.76
C ALA A 320 -20.48 20.37 -21.10
N LYS A 321 -20.59 20.83 -19.85
CA LYS A 321 -21.88 20.93 -19.12
C LYS A 321 -22.93 21.75 -19.87
N GLN A 322 -22.53 22.90 -20.43
CA GLN A 322 -23.43 23.74 -21.22
C GLN A 322 -23.83 23.07 -22.53
N ALA A 323 -22.90 22.39 -23.20
CA ALA A 323 -23.16 21.66 -24.43
C ALA A 323 -24.15 20.51 -24.19
N HIS A 324 -23.95 19.73 -23.12
CA HIS A 324 -24.87 18.70 -22.67
C HIS A 324 -26.27 19.26 -22.40
N ALA A 325 -26.38 20.41 -21.71
CA ALA A 325 -27.66 21.08 -21.48
C ALA A 325 -28.34 21.54 -22.79
N THR A 326 -27.57 22.03 -23.76
CA THR A 326 -28.08 22.40 -25.09
C THR A 326 -28.64 21.19 -25.84
N LEU A 327 -27.97 20.04 -25.79
CA LEU A 327 -28.47 18.80 -26.40
C LEU A 327 -29.75 18.31 -25.69
N TYR A 328 -29.77 18.34 -24.36
CA TYR A 328 -30.94 17.97 -23.56
C TYR A 328 -32.16 18.87 -23.90
N ALA A 329 -31.96 20.18 -24.08
CA ALA A 329 -33.00 21.11 -24.50
C ALA A 329 -33.55 20.84 -25.92
N LYS A 330 -32.85 20.02 -26.73
CA LYS A 330 -33.31 19.50 -28.02
C LYS A 330 -34.02 18.14 -27.90
N ASN A 331 -34.41 17.73 -26.68
CA ASN A 331 -34.98 16.42 -26.36
C ASN A 331 -34.04 15.26 -26.69
N TRP A 332 -32.72 15.44 -26.57
CA TRP A 332 -31.81 14.31 -26.63
C TRP A 332 -31.93 13.46 -25.36
N SER A 333 -31.98 12.15 -25.53
CA SER A 333 -31.87 11.18 -24.44
C SER A 333 -30.46 10.59 -24.46
N ILE A 334 -29.59 11.12 -23.60
CA ILE A 334 -28.23 10.60 -23.41
C ILE A 334 -28.28 9.61 -22.24
N ILE A 335 -27.98 8.35 -22.53
CA ILE A 335 -28.23 7.23 -21.60
C ILE A 335 -26.91 6.90 -20.88
N VAL A 336 -26.91 7.11 -19.55
CA VAL A 336 -25.91 6.59 -18.58
C VAL A 336 -24.53 7.26 -18.68
N ASP A 337 -24.45 8.49 -19.21
CA ASP A 337 -23.28 9.33 -18.97
C ASP A 337 -23.41 10.10 -17.65
N GLU A 338 -22.27 10.51 -17.09
CA GLU A 338 -22.19 11.20 -15.80
C GLU A 338 -21.31 12.44 -15.89
N LEU A 339 -21.68 13.50 -15.17
CA LEU A 339 -20.84 14.68 -15.01
C LEU A 339 -19.72 14.37 -14.01
N ASP A 340 -18.48 14.44 -14.47
CA ASP A 340 -17.30 14.49 -13.61
C ASP A 340 -16.55 15.80 -13.90
N PRO A 341 -16.77 16.87 -13.15
CA PRO A 341 -16.28 18.18 -13.52
C PRO A 341 -14.75 18.29 -13.54
N GLY A 342 -14.06 17.40 -12.80
CA GLY A 342 -12.61 17.37 -12.71
C GLY A 342 -11.92 16.42 -13.69
N CYS A 343 -12.66 15.61 -14.45
CA CYS A 343 -12.02 14.69 -15.38
C CYS A 343 -11.29 15.43 -16.52
N GLY A 344 -10.14 14.89 -16.93
CA GLY A 344 -9.22 15.56 -17.84
C GLY A 344 -8.24 16.54 -17.18
N GLY A 345 -8.09 16.48 -15.85
CA GLY A 345 -7.13 17.31 -15.11
C GLY A 345 -7.67 18.68 -14.70
N LEU A 346 -8.99 18.81 -14.59
CA LEU A 346 -9.65 20.04 -14.15
C LEU A 346 -9.89 20.02 -12.63
N SER A 347 -10.03 21.21 -12.05
CA SER A 347 -10.26 21.38 -10.62
C SER A 347 -11.73 21.21 -10.22
N TYR A 348 -11.96 20.53 -9.11
CA TYR A 348 -13.21 20.62 -8.35
C TYR A 348 -13.18 21.92 -7.54
N ILE A 349 -14.07 22.86 -7.89
CA ILE A 349 -14.03 24.21 -7.32
C ILE A 349 -14.85 24.29 -6.03
N TRP A 350 -14.17 24.56 -4.92
CA TRP A 350 -14.80 24.87 -3.63
C TRP A 350 -15.33 26.31 -3.63
N VAL A 351 -16.66 26.45 -3.59
CA VAL A 351 -17.35 27.75 -3.51
C VAL A 351 -17.83 28.05 -2.09
N GLY A 352 -18.16 27.03 -1.30
CA GLY A 352 -18.56 27.16 0.11
C GLY A 352 -19.82 28.00 0.33
N THR A 353 -20.83 27.87 -0.54
CA THR A 353 -22.02 28.75 -0.57
C THR A 353 -23.10 28.39 0.46
N ILE A 354 -23.18 27.12 0.89
CA ILE A 354 -24.20 26.63 1.82
C ILE A 354 -23.68 26.66 3.26
N ASP A 355 -22.54 26.03 3.49
CA ASP A 355 -21.88 25.92 4.79
C ASP A 355 -20.37 25.71 4.59
N ASP A 356 -19.66 25.27 5.63
CA ASP A 356 -18.23 25.00 5.59
C ASP A 356 -17.88 23.52 5.40
N ASN A 357 -18.85 22.62 5.24
CA ASN A 357 -18.63 21.18 5.22
C ASN A 357 -18.15 20.69 3.84
N PHE A 358 -16.96 20.08 3.79
CA PHE A 358 -16.39 19.46 2.57
C PHE A 358 -17.38 18.50 1.87
N GLY A 359 -18.17 17.75 2.64
CA GLY A 359 -19.11 16.74 2.12
C GLY A 359 -20.41 17.28 1.55
N THR A 360 -20.72 18.58 1.71
CA THR A 360 -21.96 19.18 1.21
C THR A 360 -21.81 19.50 -0.27
N GLY A 361 -22.52 18.77 -1.15
CA GLY A 361 -22.44 18.94 -2.61
C GLY A 361 -22.67 20.38 -3.07
N GLY A 362 -23.61 21.11 -2.45
CA GLY A 362 -23.90 22.51 -2.77
C GLY A 362 -22.75 23.50 -2.54
N ASN A 363 -21.70 23.11 -1.81
CA ASN A 363 -20.49 23.93 -1.65
C ASN A 363 -19.48 23.79 -2.80
N TRP A 364 -19.79 22.99 -3.81
CA TRP A 364 -18.97 22.78 -5.00
C TRP A 364 -19.70 23.37 -6.21
N ASP A 365 -18.98 24.06 -7.10
CA ASP A 365 -19.56 24.75 -8.29
C ASP A 365 -20.56 23.86 -9.07
N ASP A 366 -20.18 22.60 -9.30
CA ASP A 366 -20.99 21.64 -10.04
C ASP A 366 -21.89 20.75 -9.19
N GLY A 367 -21.94 20.95 -7.87
CA GLY A 367 -22.65 20.05 -6.96
C GLY A 367 -21.90 18.73 -6.68
N VAL A 368 -20.70 18.55 -7.23
CA VAL A 368 -19.91 17.32 -7.14
C VAL A 368 -18.77 17.50 -6.14
N VAL A 369 -18.78 16.70 -5.08
CA VAL A 369 -17.72 16.67 -4.07
C VAL A 369 -16.46 16.03 -4.65
N ALA A 370 -15.30 16.63 -4.40
CA ALA A 370 -14.03 16.13 -4.92
C ALA A 370 -13.73 14.67 -4.46
N PRO A 371 -13.34 13.76 -5.37
CA PRO A 371 -12.95 12.40 -5.06
C PRO A 371 -11.50 12.30 -4.54
N LYS A 372 -11.07 11.08 -4.17
CA LYS A 372 -9.76 10.78 -3.56
C LYS A 372 -8.54 11.36 -4.29
N ASN A 373 -8.58 11.46 -5.61
CA ASN A 373 -7.48 11.97 -6.44
C ASN A 373 -7.84 13.30 -7.13
N GLY A 374 -8.95 13.94 -6.74
CA GLY A 374 -9.39 15.19 -7.35
C GLY A 374 -8.49 16.36 -7.00
N ILE A 375 -8.32 17.27 -7.95
CA ILE A 375 -7.67 18.58 -7.72
C ILE A 375 -8.70 19.48 -7.05
N VAL A 376 -8.49 19.82 -5.77
CA VAL A 376 -9.36 20.75 -5.05
C VAL A 376 -8.80 22.14 -5.19
N GLU A 377 -9.58 23.06 -5.74
CA GLU A 377 -9.20 24.46 -5.87
C GLU A 377 -10.27 25.38 -5.30
N PHE A 378 -9.86 26.35 -4.50
CA PHE A 378 -10.77 27.35 -3.97
C PHE A 378 -11.19 28.32 -5.07
N ALA A 379 -12.48 28.68 -5.08
CA ALA A 379 -13.01 29.69 -5.98
C ALA A 379 -12.30 31.04 -5.80
N THR A 380 -11.89 31.62 -6.91
CA THR A 380 -11.29 32.96 -7.04
C THR A 380 -12.05 33.74 -8.12
N VAL A 381 -11.78 35.05 -8.20
CA VAL A 381 -12.33 35.87 -9.30
C VAL A 381 -11.91 35.32 -10.67
N ASP A 382 -10.70 34.79 -10.80
CA ASP A 382 -10.17 34.33 -12.07
C ASP A 382 -10.76 32.98 -12.52
N ASN A 383 -10.93 32.02 -11.61
CA ASN A 383 -11.39 30.67 -11.97
C ASN A 383 -12.93 30.48 -11.89
N TYR A 384 -13.64 31.31 -11.12
CA TYR A 384 -15.06 31.17 -10.84
C TYR A 384 -15.84 32.48 -10.96
N GLY A 385 -15.15 33.62 -11.07
CA GLY A 385 -15.76 34.96 -11.09
C GLY A 385 -16.00 35.56 -9.70
N LYS A 386 -15.86 34.78 -8.62
CA LYS A 386 -16.00 35.23 -7.22
C LYS A 386 -15.13 34.39 -6.29
N GLU A 387 -14.71 34.98 -5.17
CA GLU A 387 -14.00 34.23 -4.11
C GLU A 387 -14.94 33.28 -3.35
N ALA A 388 -14.38 32.16 -2.87
CA ALA A 388 -15.07 31.22 -1.98
C ALA A 388 -15.65 31.93 -0.75
N MET A 389 -16.88 31.57 -0.36
CA MET A 389 -17.62 32.27 0.70
C MET A 389 -17.25 31.79 2.11
N ASN A 390 -17.15 30.47 2.29
CA ASN A 390 -16.82 29.84 3.57
C ASN A 390 -15.47 29.11 3.54
N ASN A 391 -14.91 28.90 4.73
CA ASN A 391 -13.80 27.98 4.94
C ASN A 391 -14.22 26.56 4.55
N MET A 392 -13.25 25.69 4.23
CA MET A 392 -13.50 24.28 3.95
C MET A 392 -13.11 23.45 5.18
N VAL A 393 -14.08 22.87 5.86
CA VAL A 393 -13.89 21.98 7.01
C VAL A 393 -13.96 20.52 6.55
N VAL A 394 -12.88 19.79 6.82
CA VAL A 394 -12.71 18.39 6.47
C VAL A 394 -13.31 17.51 7.58
N ASN A 395 -14.64 17.31 7.56
CA ASN A 395 -15.40 16.64 8.63
C ASN A 395 -15.23 15.10 8.70
N GLY A 396 -14.32 14.52 7.92
CA GLY A 396 -14.05 13.07 7.86
C GLY A 396 -12.59 12.82 7.49
N ASP A 397 -12.17 11.56 7.44
CA ASP A 397 -10.88 11.23 6.86
C ASP A 397 -10.98 11.35 5.34
N LYS A 398 -10.24 12.30 4.76
CA LYS A 398 -10.27 12.61 3.34
C LYS A 398 -8.89 12.49 2.72
N GLU A 399 -8.91 12.07 1.46
CA GLU A 399 -7.75 12.04 0.59
C GLU A 399 -8.12 12.86 -0.66
N ILE A 400 -7.19 13.65 -1.18
CA ILE A 400 -7.34 14.42 -2.42
C ILE A 400 -6.04 14.37 -3.23
N GLY A 401 -6.12 14.70 -4.52
CA GLY A 401 -4.95 14.78 -5.40
C GLY A 401 -4.11 16.00 -5.04
N GLU A 402 -4.64 17.19 -5.31
CA GLU A 402 -3.95 18.47 -5.08
C GLU A 402 -4.84 19.42 -4.28
N LEU A 403 -4.23 20.34 -3.54
CA LEU A 403 -4.92 21.40 -2.81
C LEU A 403 -4.41 22.78 -3.26
N ILE A 404 -5.25 23.54 -3.95
CA ILE A 404 -4.93 24.88 -4.45
C ILE A 404 -5.79 25.89 -3.70
N ASN A 405 -5.18 26.68 -2.82
CA ASN A 405 -5.90 27.73 -2.08
C ASN A 405 -5.16 29.07 -2.16
N LYS A 406 -5.62 29.93 -3.06
CA LYS A 406 -5.10 31.29 -3.25
C LYS A 406 -5.98 32.36 -2.61
N THR A 407 -6.93 31.97 -1.76
CA THR A 407 -7.94 32.86 -1.16
C THR A 407 -7.60 33.25 0.29
N SER A 408 -8.43 34.07 0.92
CA SER A 408 -8.35 34.34 2.37
C SER A 408 -8.96 33.23 3.24
N LYS A 409 -9.65 32.25 2.64
CA LYS A 409 -10.34 31.17 3.36
C LYS A 409 -9.39 30.07 3.77
N ALA A 410 -9.74 29.36 4.83
CA ALA A 410 -8.94 28.28 5.40
C ALA A 410 -9.46 26.90 4.99
N THR A 411 -8.54 25.96 4.79
CA THR A 411 -8.78 24.53 4.93
C THR A 411 -8.59 24.17 6.39
N ILE A 412 -9.67 23.73 7.05
CA ILE A 412 -9.71 23.42 8.47
C ILE A 412 -9.81 21.91 8.62
N ILE A 413 -8.88 21.33 9.39
CA ILE A 413 -8.85 19.91 9.72
C ILE A 413 -9.21 19.80 11.20
N PRO A 414 -10.44 19.38 11.55
CA PRO A 414 -10.87 19.19 12.92
C PRO A 414 -10.00 18.19 13.69
N ALA A 415 -10.13 18.19 15.03
CA ALA A 415 -9.61 17.10 15.85
C ALA A 415 -10.19 15.75 15.36
N GLU A 416 -9.43 14.67 15.50
CA GLU A 416 -9.76 13.31 15.08
C GLU A 416 -9.90 13.07 13.57
N LYS A 417 -9.83 14.13 12.75
CA LYS A 417 -9.97 14.05 11.30
C LYS A 417 -8.64 14.20 10.60
N SER A 418 -8.60 13.75 9.36
CA SER A 418 -7.41 13.82 8.54
C SER A 418 -7.69 14.31 7.12
N LEU A 419 -6.70 15.03 6.58
CA LEU A 419 -6.61 15.32 5.16
C LEU A 419 -5.25 14.84 4.66
N THR A 420 -5.27 13.93 3.70
CA THR A 420 -4.08 13.51 2.94
C THR A 420 -4.13 14.11 1.53
N VAL A 421 -3.07 14.79 1.13
CA VAL A 421 -2.87 15.31 -0.23
C VAL A 421 -1.82 14.45 -0.90
N HIS A 422 -2.09 13.86 -2.07
CA HIS A 422 -1.18 12.95 -2.78
C HIS A 422 -0.28 13.62 -3.83
N GLY A 423 -0.52 14.90 -4.10
CA GLY A 423 0.26 15.76 -4.99
C GLY A 423 0.74 17.01 -4.26
N SER A 424 0.39 18.17 -4.79
CA SER A 424 0.90 19.47 -4.34
C SER A 424 -0.08 20.22 -3.41
N VAL A 425 0.49 21.11 -2.60
CA VAL A 425 -0.24 22.10 -1.82
C VAL A 425 0.18 23.49 -2.28
N GLU A 426 -0.71 24.18 -3.00
CA GLU A 426 -0.46 25.51 -3.54
C GLU A 426 -1.13 26.62 -2.72
N GLY A 427 -0.46 27.78 -2.70
CA GLY A 427 -0.95 28.98 -2.00
C GLY A 427 -0.62 29.03 -0.51
N SER A 428 -0.01 27.98 0.05
CA SER A 428 0.45 27.95 1.46
C SER A 428 1.99 28.07 1.58
N SER A 429 2.70 28.45 0.51
CA SER A 429 4.18 28.49 0.49
C SER A 429 4.82 29.71 1.16
N ALA A 430 4.02 30.70 1.58
CA ALA A 430 4.51 31.95 2.16
C ALA A 430 3.97 32.19 3.58
N LYS A 431 4.75 32.87 4.43
CA LYS A 431 4.47 33.06 5.87
C LYS A 431 3.21 33.88 6.13
N GLU A 432 2.87 34.81 5.25
CA GLU A 432 1.64 35.60 5.32
C GLU A 432 0.37 34.76 5.10
N ASN A 433 0.50 33.57 4.48
CA ASN A 433 -0.61 32.67 4.17
C ASN A 433 -0.80 31.55 5.21
N ILE A 434 -0.19 31.69 6.38
CA ILE A 434 -0.12 30.67 7.45
C ILE A 434 -1.47 30.17 7.96
N ASN A 435 -2.52 30.98 7.82
CA ASN A 435 -3.87 30.63 8.26
C ASN A 435 -4.73 29.98 7.16
N ARG A 436 -4.17 29.72 5.96
CA ARG A 436 -4.88 28.97 4.91
C ARG A 436 -5.04 27.50 5.22
N ILE A 437 -4.23 26.95 6.12
CA ILE A 437 -4.35 25.58 6.64
C ILE A 437 -4.37 25.68 8.16
N ILE A 438 -5.44 25.17 8.78
CA ILE A 438 -5.64 25.18 10.23
C ILE A 438 -5.90 23.76 10.70
N ILE A 439 -5.01 23.24 11.54
CA ILE A 439 -5.11 21.91 12.13
C ILE A 439 -5.57 22.07 13.57
N LYS A 440 -6.78 21.61 13.87
CA LYS A 440 -7.40 21.78 15.18
C LYS A 440 -7.02 20.66 16.15
N SER A 441 -7.14 20.98 17.43
CA SER A 441 -7.05 20.05 18.56
C SER A 441 -8.24 20.26 19.48
N ALA A 442 -8.59 19.24 20.25
CA ALA A 442 -9.61 19.35 21.28
C ALA A 442 -9.17 18.60 22.54
N LYS A 443 -9.84 18.92 23.66
CA LYS A 443 -9.60 18.27 24.94
C LYS A 443 -9.84 16.76 24.81
N ASP A 444 -8.87 15.97 25.24
CA ASP A 444 -8.93 14.51 25.28
C ASP A 444 -9.11 13.81 23.91
N GLN A 445 -8.90 14.52 22.80
CA GLN A 445 -9.04 13.98 21.45
C GLN A 445 -7.70 13.98 20.68
N PRO A 446 -7.49 13.01 19.76
CA PRO A 446 -6.45 13.08 18.75
C PRO A 446 -6.50 14.41 17.98
N ASN A 447 -5.34 15.01 17.71
CA ASN A 447 -5.29 16.20 16.87
C ASN A 447 -5.62 15.88 15.43
N GLY A 448 -6.10 16.89 14.69
CA GLY A 448 -6.22 16.80 13.25
C GLY A 448 -4.89 16.41 12.60
N ALA A 449 -4.94 15.64 11.52
CA ALA A 449 -3.77 15.21 10.78
C ALA A 449 -3.76 15.81 9.37
N PHE A 450 -2.67 16.47 9.00
CA PHE A 450 -2.45 16.93 7.62
C PHE A 450 -1.23 16.23 7.04
N ILE A 451 -1.42 15.44 5.99
CA ILE A 451 -0.37 14.61 5.40
C ILE A 451 -0.21 14.99 3.93
N VAL A 452 1.03 15.24 3.50
CA VAL A 452 1.33 15.60 2.09
C VAL A 452 2.29 14.57 1.51
N LYS A 453 1.80 13.71 0.64
CA LYS A 453 2.57 12.70 -0.09
C LYS A 453 2.83 13.21 -1.50
N GLY A 454 3.99 12.93 -2.09
CA GLY A 454 4.26 13.22 -3.50
C GLY A 454 4.80 14.64 -3.77
N GLN A 455 4.70 15.56 -2.81
CA GLN A 455 5.39 16.85 -2.88
C GLN A 455 6.82 16.72 -2.33
N PRO A 456 7.83 17.34 -2.98
CA PRO A 456 9.18 17.40 -2.42
C PRO A 456 9.19 17.97 -1.00
N ALA A 457 9.89 17.31 -0.08
CA ALA A 457 9.95 17.68 1.34
C ALA A 457 10.42 19.13 1.60
N GLY A 458 11.22 19.69 0.68
CA GLY A 458 11.71 21.07 0.76
C GLY A 458 10.66 22.13 0.43
N THR A 459 9.56 21.76 -0.24
CA THR A 459 8.51 22.70 -0.64
C THR A 459 7.75 23.19 0.59
N PRO A 460 7.79 24.50 0.90
CA PRO A 460 7.19 25.03 2.12
C PRO A 460 5.67 24.92 2.14
N VAL A 461 5.13 24.53 3.29
CA VAL A 461 3.70 24.62 3.61
C VAL A 461 3.58 25.31 4.98
N TYR A 462 2.97 26.49 5.02
CA TYR A 462 2.75 27.26 6.23
C TYR A 462 1.34 27.03 6.76
N ALA A 463 1.24 26.63 8.02
CA ALA A 463 -0.03 26.31 8.67
C ALA A 463 -0.05 26.77 10.13
N THR A 464 -1.25 26.84 10.69
CA THR A 464 -1.48 27.01 12.13
C THR A 464 -1.93 25.69 12.72
N VAL A 465 -1.17 25.17 13.68
CA VAL A 465 -1.44 23.89 14.35
C VAL A 465 -1.82 24.15 15.79
N MET A 466 -2.99 23.68 16.20
CA MET A 466 -3.46 23.76 17.58
C MET A 466 -2.94 22.58 18.38
N MET A 467 -2.58 22.82 19.65
CA MET A 467 -2.20 21.79 20.60
C MET A 467 -2.92 22.00 21.92
N TYR A 468 -3.81 21.09 22.28
CA TYR A 468 -4.40 21.09 23.61
C TYR A 468 -3.39 20.50 24.62
N SER A 469 -2.90 21.33 25.54
CA SER A 469 -1.98 20.90 26.59
C SER A 469 -2.74 20.62 27.89
N LYS A 470 -2.51 19.43 28.44
CA LYS A 470 -3.05 19.00 29.74
C LYS A 470 -2.17 19.41 30.92
N ALA A 471 -1.01 19.97 30.64
CA ALA A 471 -0.07 20.37 31.67
C ALA A 471 -0.68 21.45 32.58
N LYS A 472 -0.42 21.35 33.88
CA LYS A 472 -1.05 22.21 34.89
C LYS A 472 -0.23 22.32 36.17
N GLN A 473 -0.49 23.38 36.93
CA GLN A 473 0.02 23.54 38.27
C GLN A 473 -0.71 22.55 39.20
N THR A 474 0.02 21.94 40.12
CA THR A 474 -0.52 21.03 41.13
C THR A 474 -0.31 21.61 42.52
N SER A 475 -0.95 21.01 43.51
CA SER A 475 -0.61 21.25 44.91
C SER A 475 0.90 21.04 45.11
N PRO A 476 1.57 21.85 45.96
CA PRO A 476 2.97 21.63 46.30
C PRO A 476 3.19 20.20 46.79
N MET A 477 4.11 19.51 46.14
CA MET A 477 4.58 18.18 46.50
C MET A 477 6.05 18.27 46.84
N THR A 478 6.54 17.30 47.60
CA THR A 478 7.96 17.17 47.90
C THR A 478 8.41 15.77 47.50
N TRP A 479 9.49 15.69 46.75
CA TRP A 479 10.16 14.43 46.42
C TRP A 479 11.45 14.32 47.20
N THR A 480 11.81 13.11 47.62
CA THR A 480 13.10 12.81 48.25
C THR A 480 13.97 12.09 47.25
N ASP A 481 15.16 12.63 46.97
CA ASP A 481 16.13 11.98 46.10
C ASP A 481 16.56 10.64 46.70
N ASN A 482 16.04 9.56 46.15
CA ASN A 482 16.30 8.19 46.58
C ASN A 482 17.17 7.44 45.56
N ILE A 483 17.85 8.15 44.65
CA ILE A 483 18.69 7.53 43.61
C ILE A 483 20.02 7.08 44.25
N PRO A 484 20.32 5.77 44.30
CA PRO A 484 21.56 5.28 44.90
C PRO A 484 22.80 5.91 44.23
N GLY A 485 23.74 6.38 45.04
CA GLY A 485 24.96 7.03 44.57
C GLY A 485 24.78 8.52 44.20
N SER A 486 23.57 9.07 44.28
CA SER A 486 23.34 10.50 44.03
C SER A 486 24.05 11.37 45.08
N PRO A 487 24.73 12.47 44.69
CA PRO A 487 25.31 13.42 45.63
C PRO A 487 24.28 14.09 46.55
N THR A 488 23.01 14.09 46.14
CA THR A 488 21.89 14.64 46.90
C THR A 488 21.00 13.56 47.52
N PHE A 489 21.50 12.33 47.67
CA PHE A 489 20.75 11.23 48.25
C PHE A 489 20.12 11.60 49.61
N ASN A 490 18.85 11.27 49.78
CA ASN A 490 17.93 11.62 50.86
C ASN A 490 17.58 13.11 51.01
N GLN A 491 18.01 14.01 50.11
CA GLN A 491 17.57 15.40 50.13
C GLN A 491 16.16 15.55 49.54
N LYS A 492 15.43 16.57 50.02
CA LYS A 492 14.05 16.84 49.61
C LYS A 492 13.95 18.04 48.66
N PHE A 493 13.15 17.91 47.61
CA PHE A 493 12.96 18.90 46.57
C PHE A 493 11.47 19.20 46.35
N PRO A 494 11.09 20.48 46.20
CA PRO A 494 9.71 20.85 45.90
C PRO A 494 9.36 20.57 44.43
N ALA A 495 8.13 20.14 44.17
CA ALA A 495 7.54 20.03 42.85
C ALA A 495 6.09 20.51 42.88
N SER A 496 5.71 21.42 41.98
CA SER A 496 4.37 22.06 42.01
C SER A 496 3.68 22.07 40.65
N TYR A 497 4.19 21.30 39.68
CA TYR A 497 3.70 21.31 38.30
C TYR A 497 3.71 19.91 37.72
N ARG A 498 2.69 19.60 36.92
CA ARG A 498 2.67 18.48 35.98
C ARG A 498 3.09 18.97 34.60
N TRP A 499 4.12 18.32 34.07
CA TRP A 499 4.77 18.63 32.80
C TRP A 499 4.32 17.67 31.72
N GLN A 500 4.03 18.19 30.53
CA GLN A 500 3.73 17.39 29.34
C GLN A 500 4.90 17.47 28.36
N TYR A 501 5.28 16.34 27.78
CA TYR A 501 6.42 16.24 26.87
C TYR A 501 5.93 16.41 25.45
N VAL A 502 6.50 17.36 24.73
CA VAL A 502 5.93 17.84 23.47
C VAL A 502 6.99 18.03 22.37
N GLY A 503 6.54 17.85 21.14
CA GLY A 503 7.22 18.30 19.92
C GLY A 503 6.57 19.56 19.35
N VAL A 504 7.32 20.30 18.53
CA VAL A 504 6.83 21.50 17.83
C VAL A 504 6.55 21.14 16.38
N PRO A 505 5.32 21.28 15.85
CA PRO A 505 4.91 20.76 14.54
C PRO A 505 5.42 21.57 13.33
N VAL A 506 6.30 22.55 13.58
CA VAL A 506 6.84 23.49 12.59
C VAL A 506 8.35 23.51 12.68
N ASP A 507 9.04 23.81 11.57
CA ASP A 507 10.51 23.81 11.48
C ASP A 507 11.14 24.64 12.61
N SER A 508 10.58 25.84 12.87
CA SER A 508 10.92 26.65 14.04
C SER A 508 9.84 27.67 14.40
N VAL A 509 9.81 28.10 15.66
CA VAL A 509 8.88 29.13 16.18
C VAL A 509 9.45 29.77 17.45
N LEU A 510 9.15 31.05 17.70
CA LEU A 510 9.49 31.68 18.98
C LEU A 510 8.66 31.09 20.12
N ALA A 511 9.28 30.90 21.29
CA ALA A 511 8.60 30.35 22.46
C ALA A 511 7.34 31.14 22.84
N VAL A 512 7.40 32.48 22.83
CA VAL A 512 6.22 33.35 23.06
C VAL A 512 5.10 33.16 22.04
N GLY A 513 5.45 32.79 20.80
CA GLY A 513 4.48 32.56 19.74
C GLY A 513 3.79 31.19 19.84
N ALA A 514 4.49 30.18 20.36
CA ALA A 514 3.94 28.82 20.50
C ALA A 514 3.29 28.57 21.86
N PHE A 515 3.89 29.05 22.96
CA PHE A 515 3.53 28.69 24.33
C PHE A 515 3.37 29.91 25.23
N TYR A 516 2.66 30.94 24.78
CA TYR A 516 2.36 32.12 25.58
C TYR A 516 1.76 31.74 26.95
N LYS A 517 2.29 32.31 28.04
CA LYS A 517 1.97 31.99 29.46
C LYS A 517 2.38 30.59 29.95
N GLY A 518 2.91 29.73 29.08
CA GLY A 518 3.49 28.45 29.46
C GLY A 518 4.92 28.58 29.98
N PHE A 519 5.31 27.68 30.87
CA PHE A 519 6.70 27.43 31.22
C PHE A 519 7.20 26.29 30.34
N VAL A 520 8.24 26.56 29.56
CA VAL A 520 8.83 25.59 28.64
C VAL A 520 10.25 25.29 29.07
N ARG A 521 10.64 24.02 29.01
CA ARG A 521 12.02 23.60 29.16
C ARG A 521 12.44 22.73 27.98
N ARG A 522 13.69 22.84 27.58
CA ARG A 522 14.31 22.05 26.51
C ARG A 522 15.22 20.99 27.13
N TYR A 523 15.12 19.77 26.64
CA TYR A 523 16.07 18.72 27.02
C TYR A 523 17.44 19.00 26.39
N ASP A 524 18.49 18.88 27.20
CA ASP A 524 19.88 18.97 26.74
C ASP A 524 20.71 17.94 27.50
N GLU A 525 21.10 16.86 26.82
CA GLU A 525 21.93 15.81 27.41
C GLU A 525 23.23 16.40 27.98
N THR A 526 23.84 17.37 27.28
CA THR A 526 25.13 18.00 27.63
C THR A 526 25.04 18.95 28.82
N TYR A 527 23.84 19.17 29.35
CA TYR A 527 23.62 20.05 30.49
C TYR A 527 23.47 19.25 31.79
N ASN A 528 23.97 19.80 32.89
CA ASN A 528 23.77 19.21 34.21
C ASN A 528 23.70 20.27 35.32
N GLY A 529 23.15 21.44 34.98
CA GLY A 529 23.09 22.61 35.86
C GLY A 529 24.43 22.97 36.50
N ASP A 530 24.47 22.94 37.82
CA ASP A 530 25.68 23.25 38.62
C ASP A 530 26.64 22.05 38.77
N GLY A 531 26.32 20.91 38.17
CA GLY A 531 27.12 19.68 38.26
C GLY A 531 26.99 18.95 39.60
N THR A 532 26.09 19.38 40.49
CA THR A 532 26.00 18.85 41.86
C THR A 532 24.91 17.81 42.06
N ARG A 533 24.04 17.56 41.06
CA ARG A 533 22.84 16.70 41.17
C ARG A 533 22.67 15.85 39.92
N PHE A 534 22.16 14.64 40.08
CA PHE A 534 21.90 13.73 38.95
C PHE A 534 20.83 14.25 37.97
N TYR A 535 19.89 15.06 38.41
CA TYR A 535 18.67 15.38 37.66
C TYR A 535 18.57 16.85 37.24
N GLN A 536 19.40 17.30 36.27
CA GLN A 536 19.36 18.69 35.76
C GLN A 536 19.61 18.82 34.24
N LYS A 537 18.96 17.97 33.45
CA LYS A 537 19.07 17.96 31.97
C LYS A 537 18.19 18.98 31.25
N TRP A 538 17.29 19.64 31.97
CA TRP A 538 16.29 20.54 31.39
C TRP A 538 16.72 22.00 31.52
N ARG A 539 16.85 22.68 30.38
CA ARG A 539 17.13 24.13 30.34
C ARG A 539 15.84 24.92 30.25
N GLY A 540 15.72 25.97 31.05
CA GLY A 540 14.65 26.95 30.87
C GLY A 540 14.72 27.57 29.47
N VAL A 541 13.57 27.67 28.82
CA VAL A 541 13.42 28.36 27.55
C VAL A 541 12.92 29.78 27.85
N SER A 542 13.65 30.78 27.38
CA SER A 542 13.28 32.18 27.51
C SER A 542 12.18 32.55 26.50
N THR A 543 11.43 33.61 26.80
CA THR A 543 10.31 34.10 25.97
C THR A 543 10.66 34.28 24.48
N TYR A 544 11.89 34.70 24.18
CA TYR A 544 12.36 34.99 22.83
C TYR A 544 13.27 33.90 22.24
N ASP A 545 13.42 32.76 22.92
CA ASP A 545 14.18 31.65 22.39
C ASP A 545 13.42 30.99 21.23
N THR A 546 14.17 30.50 20.26
CA THR A 546 13.61 29.77 19.11
C THR A 546 13.50 28.28 19.46
N LEU A 547 12.29 27.76 19.30
CA LEU A 547 11.99 26.33 19.36
C LEU A 547 12.14 25.72 17.97
N THR A 548 12.57 24.47 17.90
CA THR A 548 12.90 23.76 16.67
C THR A 548 12.23 22.40 16.61
N ALA A 549 11.90 21.96 15.40
CA ALA A 549 11.34 20.64 15.16
C ALA A 549 12.23 19.50 15.72
N PHE A 550 11.59 18.39 16.08
CA PHE A 550 12.13 17.17 16.67
C PHE A 550 12.92 17.32 17.96
N THR A 551 13.01 18.52 18.51
CA THR A 551 13.61 18.74 19.82
C THR A 551 12.62 18.33 20.91
N GLY A 552 13.12 17.63 21.93
CA GLY A 552 12.33 17.28 23.12
C GLY A 552 12.11 18.48 24.02
N TYR A 553 10.85 18.90 24.15
CA TYR A 553 10.43 19.92 25.10
C TYR A 553 9.54 19.32 26.17
N GLU A 554 9.49 19.99 27.31
CA GLU A 554 8.41 19.83 28.27
C GLU A 554 7.76 21.17 28.56
N LEU A 555 6.47 21.11 28.84
CA LEU A 555 5.61 22.28 28.98
C LEU A 555 4.74 22.14 30.23
N THR A 556 4.57 23.23 30.97
CA THR A 556 3.55 23.35 32.01
C THR A 556 2.96 24.76 32.09
N GLN A 557 1.83 24.91 32.79
CA GLN A 557 1.11 26.17 32.94
C GLN A 557 0.19 26.13 34.16
N LYS A 558 -0.56 27.20 34.44
CA LYS A 558 -1.50 27.22 35.58
C LYS A 558 -2.67 26.26 35.38
N THR A 559 -3.33 26.32 34.22
CA THR A 559 -4.51 25.51 33.87
C THR A 559 -4.39 25.00 32.45
N PRO A 560 -4.92 23.81 32.11
CA PRO A 560 -4.93 23.31 30.74
C PRO A 560 -5.50 24.31 29.73
N GLU A 561 -4.88 24.43 28.56
CA GLU A 561 -5.20 25.44 27.54
C GLU A 561 -4.77 24.93 26.15
N THR A 562 -5.34 25.52 25.09
CA THR A 562 -4.95 25.24 23.71
C THR A 562 -3.95 26.26 23.22
N TYR A 563 -2.82 25.78 22.74
CA TYR A 563 -1.76 26.57 22.12
C TYR A 563 -1.94 26.61 20.60
N TYR A 564 -1.50 27.71 19.99
CA TYR A 564 -1.58 27.94 18.55
C TYR A 564 -0.18 28.10 18.00
N ILE A 565 0.29 27.09 17.27
CA ILE A 565 1.66 27.02 16.77
C ILE A 565 1.62 27.26 15.27
N ALA A 566 1.99 28.48 14.87
CA ALA A 566 1.99 28.92 13.49
C ALA A 566 3.41 28.89 12.91
N GLY A 567 3.62 28.14 11.83
CA GLY A 567 4.92 28.11 11.14
C GLY A 567 4.93 27.27 9.88
N LYS A 568 6.12 27.09 9.32
CA LYS A 568 6.35 26.15 8.21
C LYS A 568 6.29 24.72 8.76
N LEU A 569 5.36 23.92 8.27
CA LEU A 569 5.19 22.52 8.66
C LEU A 569 6.43 21.70 8.34
N VAL A 570 6.64 20.67 9.17
CA VAL A 570 7.65 19.65 8.92
C VAL A 570 7.06 18.58 8.02
N LEU A 571 7.56 18.48 6.79
CA LEU A 571 7.22 17.44 5.82
C LEU A 571 8.48 16.64 5.43
N GLY A 572 8.29 15.39 4.98
CA GLY A 572 9.34 14.50 4.51
C GLY A 572 10.16 13.80 5.61
N ASP A 573 11.03 12.86 5.19
CA ASP A 573 11.89 12.06 6.07
C ASP A 573 12.80 12.92 6.97
N ARG A 574 13.10 12.43 8.18
CA ARG A 574 13.89 13.16 9.19
C ARG A 574 14.91 12.28 9.89
N ASN A 575 16.06 12.86 10.21
CA ASN A 575 17.13 12.22 10.96
C ASN A 575 17.16 12.76 12.39
N LEU A 576 17.05 11.88 13.37
CA LEU A 576 17.22 12.18 14.79
C LEU A 576 18.64 11.84 15.20
N THR A 577 19.40 12.83 15.65
CA THR A 577 20.79 12.62 16.12
C THR A 577 20.78 12.43 17.63
N LEU A 578 21.32 11.31 18.09
CA LEU A 578 21.51 10.98 19.49
C LEU A 578 22.98 11.19 19.88
N THR A 579 23.20 11.78 21.05
CA THR A 579 24.53 12.04 21.61
C THR A 579 24.81 11.20 22.86
N ARG A 580 26.09 11.11 23.23
CA ARG A 580 26.60 10.49 24.47
C ARG A 580 27.53 11.46 25.19
N LYS A 581 27.07 12.71 25.33
CA LYS A 581 27.88 13.86 25.77
C LYS A 581 27.37 14.44 27.08
N ALA A 582 26.73 13.62 27.91
CA ALA A 582 26.25 14.05 29.22
C ALA A 582 27.35 14.70 30.05
N ALA A 583 27.11 15.92 30.56
CA ALA A 583 28.10 16.61 31.40
C ALA A 583 28.34 15.87 32.73
N GLU A 584 29.57 15.97 33.22
CA GLU A 584 30.04 15.36 34.46
C GLU A 584 29.31 15.90 35.70
N ILE A 585 29.04 15.01 36.66
CA ILE A 585 28.60 15.34 38.02
C ILE A 585 29.84 15.55 38.88
N THR A 586 30.24 16.79 39.09
CA THR A 586 31.50 17.14 39.77
C THR A 586 31.53 16.73 41.25
N THR A 587 30.37 16.51 41.87
CA THR A 587 30.25 16.08 43.28
C THR A 587 30.20 14.56 43.44
N TYR A 588 30.13 13.79 42.35
CA TYR A 588 30.13 12.33 42.42
C TYR A 588 31.56 11.81 42.56
N THR A 589 31.82 11.03 43.60
CA THR A 589 33.17 10.54 43.95
C THR A 589 33.40 9.07 43.60
N GLY A 590 32.39 8.37 43.07
CA GLY A 590 32.53 6.98 42.66
C GLY A 590 33.20 6.81 41.29
N SER A 591 33.51 5.57 40.92
CA SER A 591 34.20 5.24 39.66
C SER A 591 33.27 4.91 38.49
N ASP A 592 31.96 4.76 38.73
CA ASP A 592 30.99 4.40 37.70
C ASP A 592 30.79 5.57 36.73
N GLN A 593 31.16 5.37 35.46
CA GLN A 593 31.05 6.38 34.41
C GLN A 593 29.60 6.74 34.08
N LYS A 594 28.64 5.82 34.21
CA LYS A 594 27.21 6.09 33.98
C LYS A 594 26.63 6.98 35.08
N LEU A 595 27.09 6.81 36.32
CA LEU A 595 26.70 7.70 37.44
C LEU A 595 27.44 9.04 37.38
N LYS A 596 28.72 9.02 37.00
CA LYS A 596 29.54 10.22 36.80
C LYS A 596 28.98 11.13 35.70
N HIS A 597 28.42 10.54 34.64
CA HIS A 597 27.73 11.22 33.56
C HIS A 597 26.24 10.88 33.59
N TYR A 598 25.56 11.12 34.71
CA TYR A 598 24.16 10.72 34.86
C TYR A 598 23.27 11.21 33.70
N GLY A 599 22.45 10.31 33.15
CA GLY A 599 21.65 10.54 31.94
C GLY A 599 22.42 10.39 30.62
N LEU A 600 23.64 9.81 30.65
CA LEU A 600 24.43 9.50 29.47
C LEU A 600 23.69 8.57 28.50
N GLY A 601 23.64 8.97 27.24
CA GLY A 601 23.03 8.20 26.15
C GLY A 601 21.51 8.28 26.08
N TYR A 602 20.86 9.05 26.95
CA TYR A 602 19.41 9.28 26.91
C TYR A 602 19.12 10.54 26.09
N ASN A 603 18.27 10.43 25.07
CA ASN A 603 17.99 11.51 24.13
C ASN A 603 16.48 11.69 23.94
N ILE A 604 15.95 12.85 24.30
CA ILE A 604 14.52 13.14 24.21
C ILE A 604 14.22 13.96 22.95
N PHE A 605 13.22 13.48 22.20
CA PHE A 605 12.71 14.08 20.98
C PHE A 605 11.21 14.36 21.12
N GLY A 606 10.67 15.14 20.18
CA GLY A 606 9.23 15.35 20.04
C GLY A 606 8.77 15.00 18.64
N ASN A 607 7.62 14.34 18.49
CA ASN A 607 7.05 14.12 17.15
C ASN A 607 6.61 15.47 16.57
N SER A 608 7.38 15.98 15.61
CA SER A 608 7.10 17.27 14.96
C SER A 608 6.31 17.16 13.66
N TYR A 609 5.86 15.96 13.29
CA TYR A 609 4.83 15.85 12.26
C TYR A 609 3.46 16.18 12.87
N THR A 610 2.58 16.70 12.03
CA THR A 610 1.15 16.92 12.34
C THR A 610 0.38 15.60 12.51
N ALA A 611 1.02 14.48 12.18
CA ALA A 611 0.47 13.13 12.14
C ALA A 611 1.34 12.15 12.95
N SER A 612 0.86 10.93 13.17
CA SER A 612 1.51 9.96 14.04
C SER A 612 2.64 9.21 13.33
N ILE A 613 3.78 9.03 13.99
CA ILE A 613 4.93 8.25 13.46
C ILE A 613 4.68 6.76 13.72
N VAL A 614 4.90 5.91 12.74
CA VAL A 614 4.86 4.44 12.87
C VAL A 614 6.23 3.92 13.29
N ILE A 615 6.33 3.36 14.50
CA ILE A 615 7.60 2.93 15.12
C ILE A 615 8.26 1.79 14.32
N GLU A 616 7.46 0.88 13.77
CA GLU A 616 7.94 -0.22 12.90
C GLU A 616 8.67 0.27 11.65
N LYS A 617 8.47 1.54 11.25
CA LYS A 617 9.08 2.16 10.07
C LYS A 617 10.28 3.06 10.40
N MET A 618 10.64 3.20 11.67
CA MET A 618 11.85 3.90 12.08
C MET A 618 13.09 3.07 11.71
N GLU A 619 14.19 3.70 11.32
CA GLU A 619 15.45 3.00 11.05
C GLU A 619 16.41 3.26 12.21
N PHE A 620 16.67 2.22 13.01
CA PHE A 620 17.60 2.28 14.14
C PHE A 620 18.99 1.78 13.75
N PRO A 621 20.06 2.50 14.09
CA PRO A 621 21.42 2.00 13.94
C PRO A 621 21.75 1.00 15.08
N PRO A 622 22.78 0.13 14.91
CA PRO A 622 23.08 -0.94 15.86
C PRO A 622 23.37 -0.48 17.30
N GLU A 623 23.84 0.75 17.48
CA GLU A 623 24.23 1.29 18.78
C GLU A 623 23.03 1.78 19.61
N VAL A 624 21.90 2.02 18.96
CA VAL A 624 20.68 2.56 19.58
C VAL A 624 19.71 1.43 19.85
N GLU A 625 19.10 1.45 21.03
CA GLU A 625 18.06 0.47 21.35
C GLU A 625 16.88 0.64 20.41
N LYS A 626 16.39 -0.47 19.85
CA LYS A 626 15.23 -0.51 18.96
C LYS A 626 13.91 -0.38 19.74
N THR A 627 13.85 0.56 20.67
CA THR A 627 12.72 0.78 21.58
C THR A 627 12.44 2.27 21.70
N VAL A 628 11.16 2.63 21.58
CA VAL A 628 10.69 3.99 21.79
C VAL A 628 10.06 4.09 23.18
N TYR A 629 10.47 5.10 23.95
CA TYR A 629 9.97 5.32 25.30
C TYR A 629 9.02 6.54 25.30
N ILE A 630 7.71 6.31 25.42
CA ILE A 630 6.71 7.40 25.44
C ILE A 630 6.39 7.75 26.89
N TYR A 631 6.58 9.03 27.25
CA TYR A 631 6.30 9.51 28.60
C TYR A 631 4.90 10.11 28.75
N ASN A 632 4.27 9.84 29.89
CA ASN A 632 3.05 10.51 30.30
C ASN A 632 3.29 11.88 30.93
N THR A 633 2.32 12.80 30.86
CA THR A 633 2.33 14.01 31.69
C THR A 633 2.57 13.65 33.16
N GLY A 634 3.54 14.30 33.79
CA GLY A 634 3.92 14.02 35.18
C GLY A 634 4.67 15.19 35.79
N SER A 635 4.58 15.32 37.11
CA SER A 635 5.41 16.23 37.85
C SER A 635 6.83 15.73 37.93
N PHE A 636 7.77 16.63 38.21
CA PHE A 636 9.14 16.22 38.48
C PHE A 636 9.22 15.22 39.65
N ALA A 637 8.36 15.35 40.66
CA ALA A 637 8.28 14.37 41.75
C ALA A 637 7.79 13.00 41.27
N GLU A 638 6.76 12.95 40.41
CA GLU A 638 6.25 11.70 39.82
C GLU A 638 7.35 11.07 38.93
N TRP A 639 8.05 11.86 38.13
CA TRP A 639 9.22 11.44 37.35
C TRP A 639 10.32 10.84 38.23
N ALA A 640 10.67 11.54 39.30
CA ALA A 640 11.83 11.24 40.13
C ALA A 640 11.57 10.11 41.14
N THR A 641 10.32 9.85 41.51
CA THR A 641 9.92 8.71 42.37
C THR A 641 9.69 7.41 41.60
N HIS A 642 9.34 7.47 40.31
CA HIS A 642 8.92 6.32 39.51
C HIS A 642 9.85 6.15 38.32
N HIS A 643 10.84 5.29 38.42
CA HIS A 643 11.75 5.05 37.29
C HIS A 643 11.42 3.74 36.53
N ASN A 644 10.34 2.99 36.88
CA ASN A 644 10.58 1.57 37.21
C ASN A 644 9.54 0.48 36.94
N THR A 645 8.34 0.80 36.47
CA THR A 645 7.33 -0.22 36.17
C THR A 645 6.83 -0.07 34.75
N PRO A 646 7.00 -1.09 33.87
CA PRO A 646 6.14 -1.23 32.71
C PRO A 646 4.70 -1.35 33.20
N ALA A 647 3.82 -0.45 32.74
CA ALA A 647 2.40 -0.55 33.06
C ALA A 647 1.81 -1.80 32.38
N PRO A 648 1.04 -2.66 33.09
CA PRO A 648 0.16 -3.62 32.41
C PRO A 648 -0.77 -2.84 31.48
N THR A 649 -1.21 -3.48 30.39
CA THR A 649 -1.86 -2.86 29.22
C THR A 649 -3.10 -2.00 29.50
N SER A 650 -3.62 -1.98 30.73
CA SER A 650 -4.72 -1.13 31.20
C SER A 650 -4.31 0.04 32.14
N GLU A 651 -3.08 0.10 32.67
CA GLU A 651 -2.60 1.13 33.63
C GLU A 651 -1.82 2.29 32.98
N VAL A 652 -1.77 2.31 31.65
CA VAL A 652 -0.92 3.18 30.80
C VAL A 652 -1.23 4.70 30.90
N ASN A 653 -2.18 5.08 31.75
CA ASN A 653 -2.67 6.43 31.93
C ASN A 653 -2.12 7.11 33.20
N THR A 654 -1.30 6.44 34.01
CA THR A 654 -0.83 7.02 35.28
C THR A 654 0.20 8.14 35.03
N PRO A 655 0.04 9.33 35.65
CA PRO A 655 0.96 10.44 35.46
C PRO A 655 2.37 10.07 35.90
N GLY A 656 3.35 10.46 35.08
CA GLY A 656 4.76 10.28 35.35
C GLY A 656 5.36 8.91 35.02
N GLN A 657 4.64 8.05 34.30
CA GLN A 657 5.15 6.76 33.81
C GLN A 657 5.64 6.83 32.36
N TYR A 658 6.53 5.91 31.98
CA TYR A 658 6.95 5.66 30.60
C TYR A 658 6.35 4.36 30.07
N ILE A 659 6.21 4.31 28.75
CA ILE A 659 5.84 3.11 28.02
C ILE A 659 7.00 2.79 27.09
N ALA A 660 7.63 1.65 27.33
CA ALA A 660 8.63 1.11 26.41
C ALA A 660 7.90 0.37 25.28
N ILE A 661 8.20 0.74 24.03
CA ILE A 661 7.58 0.16 22.83
C ILE A 661 8.71 -0.34 21.93
N PRO A 662 9.08 -1.63 22.05
CA PRO A 662 10.07 -2.23 21.17
C PRO A 662 9.55 -2.27 19.73
N GLN A 663 10.43 -1.99 18.78
CA GLN A 663 10.08 -1.81 17.37
C GLN A 663 9.41 -3.04 16.76
N ASN A 664 9.89 -4.24 17.09
CA ASN A 664 9.42 -5.51 16.51
C ASN A 664 8.02 -5.94 16.97
N ILE A 665 7.55 -5.41 18.09
CA ILE A 665 6.20 -5.67 18.62
C ILE A 665 5.37 -4.39 18.70
N ALA A 666 5.83 -3.30 18.08
CA ALA A 666 5.20 -1.99 18.26
C ALA A 666 3.71 -2.04 17.89
N SER A 667 3.30 -2.69 16.79
CA SER A 667 1.88 -2.81 16.41
C SER A 667 0.96 -3.39 17.49
N THR A 668 1.46 -4.19 18.44
CA THR A 668 0.65 -4.77 19.52
C THR A 668 0.52 -3.85 20.73
N ILE A 669 1.39 -2.85 20.87
CA ILE A 669 1.42 -1.90 21.99
C ILE A 669 1.11 -0.50 21.46
N MET A 670 0.01 0.12 21.92
CA MET A 670 -0.36 1.49 21.49
C MET A 670 -0.51 1.64 19.97
N HIS A 671 -0.86 0.55 19.27
CA HIS A 671 -0.90 0.46 17.79
C HIS A 671 0.43 0.81 17.11
N GLY A 672 1.55 0.81 17.84
CA GLY A 672 2.91 1.01 17.32
C GLY A 672 3.21 2.41 16.85
N ARG A 673 2.60 3.43 17.46
CA ARG A 673 2.67 4.81 16.98
C ARG A 673 3.08 5.82 18.05
N ILE A 674 3.77 6.87 17.62
CA ILE A 674 4.06 8.07 18.40
C ILE A 674 3.05 9.15 17.96
N PRO A 675 2.10 9.58 18.81
CA PRO A 675 1.12 10.61 18.44
C PRO A 675 1.77 11.92 17.97
N SER A 676 1.09 12.68 17.12
CA SER A 676 1.51 14.04 16.71
C SER A 676 1.83 14.90 17.93
N MET A 677 2.95 15.62 17.93
CA MET A 677 3.43 16.45 19.06
C MET A 677 3.71 15.70 20.37
N GLN A 678 3.67 14.38 20.42
CA GLN A 678 4.07 13.62 21.61
C GLN A 678 5.61 13.59 21.77
N GLY A 679 6.09 13.87 22.97
CA GLY A 679 7.49 13.64 23.34
C GLY A 679 7.82 12.17 23.58
N PHE A 680 9.00 11.74 23.16
CA PHE A 680 9.51 10.38 23.33
C PHE A 680 11.02 10.38 23.55
N LEU A 681 11.50 9.33 24.20
CA LEU A 681 12.91 9.11 24.50
C LEU A 681 13.43 7.96 23.64
N LEU A 682 14.66 8.13 23.13
CA LEU A 682 15.49 7.08 22.55
C LEU A 682 16.79 7.00 23.36
N LYS A 683 17.38 5.81 23.48
CA LYS A 683 18.64 5.65 24.19
C LYS A 683 19.57 4.65 23.52
N PHE A 684 20.86 4.76 23.81
CA PHE A 684 21.86 3.78 23.40
C PHE A 684 21.69 2.46 24.16
N THR A 685 22.18 1.38 23.57
CA THR A 685 22.30 0.10 24.30
C THR A 685 23.27 0.26 25.46
N ASP A 686 23.13 -0.58 26.50
CA ASP A 686 23.94 -0.44 27.70
C ASP A 686 25.45 -0.55 27.44
N GLU A 687 25.85 -1.40 26.50
CA GLU A 687 27.24 -1.58 26.06
C GLU A 687 27.80 -0.36 25.32
N GLN A 688 26.92 0.33 24.60
CA GLN A 688 27.24 1.48 23.76
C GLN A 688 27.08 2.79 24.52
N THR A 689 26.60 2.76 25.76
CA THR A 689 26.46 3.94 26.63
C THR A 689 27.81 4.30 27.26
N LYS A 690 28.71 4.79 26.41
CA LYS A 690 30.08 5.21 26.76
C LYS A 690 30.26 6.68 26.47
N PHE A 691 30.91 7.39 27.40
CA PHE A 691 31.05 8.84 27.33
C PHE A 691 31.90 9.25 26.13
N ASN A 692 31.41 10.25 25.38
CA ASN A 692 32.10 10.90 24.28
C ASN A 692 32.43 10.00 23.06
N GLU A 693 31.70 8.90 22.88
CA GLU A 693 31.67 8.14 21.63
C GLU A 693 30.93 8.91 20.50
N PRO A 694 31.10 8.53 19.22
CA PRO A 694 30.45 9.19 18.08
C PRO A 694 28.92 9.29 18.21
N ASP A 695 28.31 10.29 17.58
CA ASP A 695 26.85 10.43 17.58
C ASP A 695 26.21 9.34 16.68
N ALA A 696 24.97 8.94 16.98
CA ALA A 696 24.20 7.97 16.17
C ALA A 696 22.93 8.59 15.62
N THR A 697 22.44 8.09 14.48
CA THR A 697 21.27 8.65 13.80
C THR A 697 20.17 7.63 13.63
N VAL A 698 18.97 7.95 14.14
CA VAL A 698 17.73 7.21 13.85
C VAL A 698 16.97 7.94 12.75
N LYS A 699 16.52 7.23 11.70
CA LYS A 699 15.76 7.84 10.61
C LYS A 699 14.26 7.61 10.77
N LEU A 700 13.49 8.66 10.52
CA LEU A 700 12.04 8.66 10.49
C LEU A 700 11.58 8.72 9.04
N LYS A 701 10.70 7.80 8.65
CA LYS A 701 10.07 7.78 7.33
C LYS A 701 8.76 8.56 7.32
N TYR A 702 8.53 9.35 6.28
CA TYR A 702 7.29 10.10 6.11
C TYR A 702 6.36 9.44 5.09
N GLU A 703 6.78 9.35 3.82
CA GLU A 703 5.90 8.95 2.71
C GLU A 703 5.61 7.43 2.66
N ASN A 704 6.57 6.60 3.07
CA ASN A 704 6.48 5.13 3.04
C ASN A 704 5.70 4.57 4.24
N VAL A 705 4.45 5.03 4.42
CA VAL A 705 3.55 4.71 5.55
C VAL A 705 4.14 4.96 6.95
N GLY A 706 5.28 5.66 7.02
CA GLY A 706 5.95 5.97 8.28
C GLY A 706 5.22 7.06 9.07
N VAL A 707 4.31 7.78 8.42
CA VAL A 707 3.38 8.70 9.07
C VAL A 707 1.93 8.37 8.66
N VAL A 708 1.04 8.36 9.65
CA VAL A 708 -0.37 8.00 9.52
C VAL A 708 -1.26 8.91 10.37
N THR A 709 -2.57 8.84 10.16
CA THR A 709 -3.56 9.64 10.90
C THR A 709 -3.43 9.45 12.42
N ASN A 710 -3.76 10.49 13.18
CA ASN A 710 -3.69 10.45 14.64
C ASN A 710 -4.85 9.62 15.19
N TRP A 711 -4.53 8.59 15.97
CA TRP A 711 -5.53 7.75 16.64
C TRP A 711 -5.61 7.96 18.14
N HIS A 712 -4.56 8.52 18.73
CA HIS A 712 -4.53 8.85 20.15
C HIS A 712 -4.23 10.34 20.35
N PRO A 713 -4.79 10.95 21.41
CA PRO A 713 -4.37 12.27 21.85
C PRO A 713 -2.89 12.27 22.23
N GLN A 714 -2.28 13.45 22.29
CA GLN A 714 -1.04 13.60 23.05
C GLN A 714 -1.31 13.23 24.51
N LYS A 715 -0.47 12.37 25.10
CA LYS A 715 -0.64 11.88 26.49
C LYS A 715 -0.30 13.02 27.48
N THR A 716 -0.91 13.25 28.68
CA THR A 716 -1.78 12.48 29.66
C THR A 716 -2.30 13.32 30.87
N PRO A 717 -2.96 12.86 32.00
CA PRO A 717 -3.12 11.53 32.68
C PRO A 717 -4.57 11.01 32.95
N SER A 718 -4.69 9.80 33.53
CA SER A 718 -5.70 9.43 34.54
C SER A 718 -5.16 9.65 35.95
N TYR A 719 -5.89 10.37 36.80
CA TYR A 719 -5.81 10.19 38.26
C TYR A 719 -7.22 9.91 38.77
N ASN A 720 -7.30 8.87 39.61
CA ASN A 720 -8.48 8.06 39.91
C ASN A 720 -9.64 8.85 40.53
N GLY A 721 -10.83 8.73 39.93
CA GLY A 721 -12.10 9.15 40.52
C GLY A 721 -13.09 9.67 39.48
N GLU A 722 -13.98 8.79 39.04
CA GLU A 722 -15.17 9.03 38.19
C GLU A 722 -14.92 9.39 36.70
N GLY A 723 -15.22 8.44 35.81
CA GLY A 723 -15.55 8.73 34.42
C GLY A 723 -14.62 8.15 33.35
N SER A 724 -14.32 6.85 33.36
CA SER A 724 -13.88 6.16 32.14
C SER A 724 -15.08 5.50 31.46
N ILE A 725 -15.46 6.01 30.30
CA ILE A 725 -16.49 5.44 29.42
C ILE A 725 -15.90 4.16 28.79
N GLU A 726 -16.70 3.10 28.75
CA GLU A 726 -16.36 1.71 28.34
C GLU A 726 -15.93 1.52 26.86
N ALA A 727 -15.53 2.56 26.13
CA ALA A 727 -15.41 2.49 24.67
C ALA A 727 -14.01 2.13 24.11
N GLU A 728 -12.97 2.01 24.95
CA GLU A 728 -11.63 1.60 24.49
C GLU A 728 -11.31 0.13 24.80
N ALA A 729 -12.32 -0.73 24.80
CA ALA A 729 -12.08 -2.14 24.54
C ALA A 729 -11.59 -2.26 23.10
N VAL A 730 -10.26 -2.23 22.92
CA VAL A 730 -9.61 -2.71 21.70
C VAL A 730 -10.26 -4.06 21.39
N PRO A 731 -10.92 -4.23 20.24
CA PRO A 731 -11.32 -5.56 19.79
C PRO A 731 -10.03 -6.36 19.76
N ALA A 732 -9.91 -7.32 20.67
CA ALA A 732 -8.69 -8.10 20.83
C ALA A 732 -8.27 -8.57 19.43
N PRO A 733 -7.06 -8.25 18.95
CA PRO A 733 -6.53 -8.97 17.80
C PRO A 733 -6.60 -10.45 18.13
N THR A 734 -7.00 -11.25 17.14
CA THR A 734 -7.18 -12.71 17.21
C THR A 734 -6.18 -13.34 18.18
N LYS A 735 -6.70 -13.79 19.33
CA LYS A 735 -6.00 -13.95 20.61
C LYS A 735 -4.67 -14.68 20.51
N HIS A 736 -3.59 -14.02 20.90
CA HIS A 736 -2.33 -14.66 21.26
C HIS A 736 -2.44 -15.35 22.62
N SER A 737 -1.73 -16.45 22.82
CA SER A 737 -1.64 -17.16 24.10
C SER A 737 -0.45 -16.64 24.92
N TYR A 738 -0.59 -16.44 26.22
CA TYR A 738 0.50 -15.94 27.09
C TYR A 738 0.23 -16.24 28.58
N MET A 739 1.23 -16.12 29.45
CA MET A 739 1.14 -16.26 30.91
C MET A 739 1.93 -15.14 31.60
N THR A 740 1.30 -14.38 32.47
CA THR A 740 2.02 -13.41 33.32
C THR A 740 2.49 -14.10 34.60
N ILE A 741 3.73 -13.84 35.03
CA ILE A 741 4.29 -14.36 36.28
C ILE A 741 4.79 -13.19 37.15
N GLY A 742 4.33 -13.10 38.39
CA GLY A 742 4.79 -12.15 39.40
C GLY A 742 5.43 -12.86 40.59
N LEU A 743 6.48 -12.29 41.16
CA LEU A 743 7.20 -12.72 42.35
C LEU A 743 7.20 -11.61 43.40
N SER A 744 6.88 -12.00 44.63
CA SER A 744 6.79 -11.10 45.77
C SER A 744 7.53 -11.63 46.98
N GLY A 745 8.54 -10.90 47.45
CA GLY A 745 9.32 -11.19 48.65
C GLY A 745 9.27 -10.06 49.67
N LYS A 746 9.88 -10.29 50.84
CA LYS A 746 9.97 -9.32 51.94
C LYS A 746 10.82 -8.09 51.61
N THR A 747 11.72 -8.19 50.62
CA THR A 747 12.62 -7.09 50.24
C THR A 747 12.31 -6.54 48.85
N SER A 748 12.97 -5.45 48.51
CA SER A 748 12.65 -4.65 47.34
C SER A 748 13.63 -4.76 46.19
N SER A 749 14.44 -5.81 46.20
CA SER A 749 15.54 -6.00 45.23
C SER A 749 15.57 -7.40 44.62
N ASP A 750 14.44 -8.13 44.70
CA ASP A 750 14.32 -9.47 44.11
C ASP A 750 14.21 -9.36 42.58
N VAL A 751 14.89 -10.24 41.85
CA VAL A 751 14.91 -10.21 40.38
C VAL A 751 14.39 -11.54 39.84
N MET A 752 13.47 -11.48 38.87
CA MET A 752 13.00 -12.64 38.11
C MET A 752 13.46 -12.48 36.67
N PHE A 753 14.05 -13.52 36.10
CA PHE A 753 14.51 -13.52 34.71
C PHE A 753 14.31 -14.89 34.08
N MET A 754 14.24 -14.91 32.75
CA MET A 754 14.29 -16.13 31.95
C MET A 754 15.58 -16.19 31.16
N PHE A 755 16.14 -17.38 30.95
CA PHE A 755 17.27 -17.55 30.04
C PHE A 755 16.78 -17.88 28.63
N GLU A 756 17.37 -17.22 27.63
CA GLU A 756 17.24 -17.58 26.21
C GLU A 756 18.59 -17.91 25.53
N THR A 757 18.47 -18.53 24.37
CA THR A 757 19.54 -19.06 23.50
C THR A 757 20.36 -17.96 22.79
N PRO A 758 21.51 -18.29 22.16
CA PRO A 758 22.39 -17.30 21.54
C PRO A 758 21.67 -16.44 20.49
N ASN A 759 21.83 -15.11 20.59
CA ASN A 759 21.42 -14.02 19.67
C ASN A 759 20.27 -13.09 20.15
N THR A 760 19.78 -13.21 21.38
CA THR A 760 19.05 -12.11 22.04
C THR A 760 20.03 -11.00 22.45
N THR A 761 19.61 -9.73 22.44
CA THR A 761 20.47 -8.64 22.92
C THR A 761 20.49 -8.63 24.43
N ASP A 762 21.69 -8.53 25.01
CA ASP A 762 21.88 -8.48 26.45
C ASP A 762 21.00 -7.40 27.13
N GLY A 763 20.63 -6.30 26.49
CA GLY A 763 19.71 -5.29 27.07
C GLY A 763 18.27 -5.74 27.33
N PHE A 764 17.82 -6.82 26.69
CA PHE A 764 16.51 -7.45 26.93
C PHE A 764 16.58 -8.54 28.00
N ASP A 765 17.79 -9.03 28.33
CA ASP A 765 18.07 -10.10 29.30
C ASP A 765 18.97 -9.69 30.49
N ASN A 766 19.48 -8.45 30.51
CA ASN A 766 20.38 -7.90 31.55
C ASN A 766 19.61 -7.48 32.81
N GLY A 767 18.51 -8.16 33.12
CA GLY A 767 17.71 -7.86 34.31
C GLY A 767 17.02 -6.51 34.19
N TYR A 768 16.29 -6.26 33.11
CA TYR A 768 15.23 -5.24 33.09
C TYR A 768 13.84 -5.88 32.92
N ASP A 769 13.78 -7.14 32.52
CA ASP A 769 12.65 -8.03 32.79
C ASP A 769 12.60 -8.30 34.31
N GLY A 770 11.52 -7.90 34.96
CA GLY A 770 11.32 -8.14 36.39
C GLY A 770 12.20 -7.34 37.36
N TYR A 771 13.04 -6.40 36.91
CA TYR A 771 13.73 -5.51 37.85
C TYR A 771 12.71 -4.60 38.53
N LYS A 772 12.59 -4.75 39.85
CA LYS A 772 12.16 -3.65 40.69
C LYS A 772 13.21 -2.59 40.52
N LEU A 773 12.80 -1.50 39.94
CA LEU A 773 13.50 -0.31 40.31
C LEU A 773 12.56 0.37 41.37
N GLY A 774 13.06 0.70 42.56
CA GLY A 774 12.24 1.29 43.64
C GLY A 774 11.50 0.27 44.54
N ALA A 775 11.27 0.67 45.79
CA ALA A 775 11.26 -0.27 46.90
C ALA A 775 9.93 -1.04 47.14
N ASP A 776 8.83 -0.71 46.45
CA ASP A 776 7.48 -0.92 47.04
C ASP A 776 6.52 -1.83 46.24
N ARG A 777 6.92 -2.48 45.14
CA ARG A 777 6.05 -3.43 44.39
C ARG A 777 6.80 -4.63 43.82
N LEU A 778 6.06 -5.68 43.46
CA LEU A 778 6.48 -7.06 43.16
C LEU A 778 7.21 -7.18 41.81
N SER A 779 8.21 -8.04 41.71
CA SER A 779 8.97 -8.32 40.48
C SER A 779 8.09 -9.12 39.51
N SER A 780 7.87 -8.72 38.25
CA SER A 780 7.00 -9.46 37.32
C SER A 780 7.59 -9.62 35.92
N ALA A 781 7.42 -10.80 35.32
CA ALA A 781 7.74 -11.13 33.93
C ALA A 781 6.48 -11.57 33.17
N ILE A 782 6.40 -11.34 31.86
CA ILE A 782 5.30 -11.79 30.99
C ILE A 782 5.85 -12.81 29.99
N LEU A 783 5.35 -14.05 30.03
CA LEU A 783 5.64 -15.13 29.08
C LEU A 783 4.65 -15.11 27.92
N PHE A 784 5.08 -14.94 26.68
CA PHE A 784 4.21 -15.15 25.51
C PHE A 784 4.30 -16.62 25.02
N ALA A 785 3.21 -17.19 24.51
CA ALA A 785 3.11 -18.56 23.98
C ALA A 785 2.60 -18.57 22.52
N ASP A 786 3.20 -19.39 21.66
CA ASP A 786 2.94 -19.35 20.20
C ASP A 786 1.52 -19.80 19.83
N THR A 787 1.01 -19.24 18.72
CA THR A 787 -0.09 -19.82 17.94
C THR A 787 0.51 -20.60 16.75
N LYS A 788 -0.27 -21.46 16.09
CA LYS A 788 0.16 -22.39 15.02
C LYS A 788 0.80 -21.73 13.77
N ASP A 789 0.98 -20.43 13.77
CA ASP A 789 1.19 -19.60 12.60
C ASP A 789 2.67 -19.14 12.49
N GLY A 790 3.54 -19.55 13.42
CA GLY A 790 4.98 -19.34 13.35
C GLY A 790 5.40 -17.87 13.43
N LYS A 791 4.64 -17.06 14.16
CA LYS A 791 4.96 -15.64 14.41
C LYS A 791 4.99 -15.38 15.90
N LEU A 792 6.16 -15.46 16.53
CA LEU A 792 6.43 -14.90 17.86
C LEU A 792 7.92 -14.59 18.07
N GLN A 793 8.27 -13.74 19.06
CA GLN A 793 8.89 -14.21 20.32
C GLN A 793 9.33 -13.11 21.32
N VAL A 794 9.00 -13.36 22.60
CA VAL A 794 9.78 -13.06 23.82
C VAL A 794 9.94 -14.37 24.62
N SER A 795 10.06 -15.51 23.91
CA SER A 795 10.40 -16.82 24.47
C SER A 795 10.91 -17.70 23.34
N THR A 796 12.22 -17.94 23.17
CA THR A 796 12.85 -18.67 22.04
C THR A 796 12.47 -20.15 21.90
N THR A 797 11.43 -20.60 22.57
CA THR A 797 10.93 -21.98 22.46
C THR A 797 9.47 -22.02 22.00
N PRO A 798 9.06 -23.04 21.21
CA PRO A 798 7.70 -23.14 20.66
C PRO A 798 6.60 -23.42 21.71
N SER A 799 6.95 -23.55 22.99
CA SER A 799 6.06 -24.01 24.05
C SER A 799 6.50 -23.45 25.41
N ILE A 800 5.53 -23.06 26.24
CA ILE A 800 5.77 -22.69 27.64
C ILE A 800 6.11 -23.91 28.51
N VAL A 801 5.78 -25.13 28.05
CA VAL A 801 6.01 -26.38 28.76
C VAL A 801 7.51 -26.74 28.72
N GLY A 802 8.09 -27.04 29.88
CA GLY A 802 9.50 -27.38 30.05
C GLY A 802 10.41 -26.19 30.36
N GLN A 803 9.87 -24.96 30.40
CA GLN A 803 10.66 -23.76 30.67
C GLN A 803 10.95 -23.60 32.16
N VAL A 804 12.24 -23.51 32.52
CA VAL A 804 12.69 -23.25 33.90
C VAL A 804 12.67 -21.75 34.16
N ILE A 805 11.84 -21.34 35.11
CA ILE A 805 11.75 -19.98 35.63
C ILE A 805 12.82 -19.81 36.71
N SER A 806 13.64 -18.78 36.53
CA SER A 806 14.74 -18.46 37.44
C SER A 806 14.42 -17.19 38.24
N PHE A 807 14.89 -17.12 39.47
CA PHE A 807 14.87 -15.89 40.24
C PHE A 807 16.11 -15.77 41.12
N ARG A 808 16.43 -14.55 41.54
CA ARG A 808 17.44 -14.26 42.55
C ARG A 808 16.75 -13.59 43.73
N SER A 809 16.67 -14.32 44.83
CA SER A 809 16.18 -13.82 46.11
C SER A 809 17.22 -12.88 46.74
N ASN A 810 16.81 -11.78 47.34
CA ASN A 810 17.73 -10.85 48.02
C ASN A 810 17.80 -11.09 49.54
N GLY A 811 17.03 -12.05 50.06
CA GLY A 811 17.09 -12.49 51.46
C GLY A 811 16.42 -13.85 51.65
N ASP A 812 16.86 -14.60 52.66
CA ASP A 812 16.22 -15.86 53.03
C ASP A 812 14.85 -15.57 53.70
N GLY A 813 13.80 -16.29 53.31
CA GLY A 813 12.44 -16.07 53.84
C GLY A 813 11.31 -16.49 52.90
N GLU A 814 10.08 -16.09 53.23
CA GLU A 814 8.89 -16.41 52.44
C GLU A 814 8.71 -15.49 51.23
N TYR A 815 8.31 -16.11 50.12
CA TYR A 815 8.01 -15.50 48.84
C TYR A 815 6.66 -15.99 48.31
N ARG A 816 6.04 -15.21 47.45
CA ARG A 816 4.77 -15.50 46.80
C ARG A 816 4.89 -15.29 45.30
N LEU A 817 4.59 -16.34 44.54
CA LEU A 817 4.51 -16.39 43.09
C LEU A 817 3.03 -16.25 42.65
N THR A 818 2.76 -15.43 41.65
CA THR A 818 1.41 -15.22 41.07
C THR A 818 1.49 -15.50 39.58
N LEU A 819 0.65 -16.38 39.04
CA LEU A 819 0.61 -16.76 37.63
C LEU A 819 -0.77 -16.47 37.05
N VAL A 820 -0.83 -15.82 35.89
CA VAL A 820 -2.09 -15.41 35.23
C VAL A 820 -2.04 -15.92 33.78
N PRO A 821 -2.66 -17.08 33.47
CA PRO A 821 -2.72 -17.59 32.10
C PRO A 821 -3.75 -16.82 31.25
N SER A 822 -3.45 -16.64 29.95
CA SER A 822 -4.34 -16.02 28.97
C SER A 822 -4.32 -16.79 27.65
N ASN A 823 -5.49 -17.26 27.20
CA ASN A 823 -5.67 -18.02 25.96
C ASN A 823 -4.79 -19.30 25.85
N LEU A 824 -4.38 -19.89 26.96
CA LEU A 824 -3.58 -21.13 27.07
C LEU A 824 -4.39 -22.43 27.16
N GLN A 825 -5.70 -22.38 26.91
CA GLN A 825 -6.66 -23.47 27.09
C GLN A 825 -6.43 -24.64 26.14
N HIS A 826 -5.62 -24.42 25.10
CA HIS A 826 -5.15 -25.48 24.21
C HIS A 826 -4.12 -26.41 24.86
N TYR A 827 -3.48 -25.98 25.96
CA TYR A 827 -2.73 -26.86 26.85
C TYR A 827 -3.71 -27.49 27.85
N GLY A 828 -3.96 -28.80 27.72
CA GLY A 828 -5.05 -29.47 28.43
C GLY A 828 -4.93 -29.48 29.97
N ASN A 829 -3.72 -29.53 30.54
CA ASN A 829 -3.53 -29.57 31.99
C ASN A 829 -2.21 -28.90 32.41
N LEU A 830 -2.15 -27.58 32.34
CA LEU A 830 -0.98 -26.82 32.78
C LEU A 830 -0.82 -26.83 34.29
N GLN A 831 0.42 -27.05 34.74
CA GLN A 831 0.81 -27.00 36.15
C GLN A 831 2.14 -26.26 36.30
N LEU A 832 2.31 -25.59 37.43
CA LEU A 832 3.61 -25.14 37.91
C LEU A 832 4.24 -26.26 38.75
N LEU A 833 5.44 -26.68 38.40
CA LEU A 833 6.28 -27.59 39.18
C LEU A 833 7.30 -26.78 39.99
N ASP A 834 7.26 -26.93 41.31
CA ASP A 834 8.32 -26.51 42.23
C ASP A 834 9.33 -27.66 42.38
N LEU A 835 10.51 -27.49 41.79
CA LEU A 835 11.57 -28.49 41.74
C LEU A 835 12.25 -28.73 43.09
N ALA A 836 12.24 -27.73 43.98
CA ALA A 836 12.87 -27.88 45.29
C ALA A 836 12.01 -28.75 46.23
N GLU A 837 10.68 -28.64 46.11
CA GLU A 837 9.70 -29.35 46.95
C GLU A 837 9.06 -30.55 46.25
N ASN A 838 9.40 -30.80 44.97
CA ASN A 838 8.74 -31.75 44.07
C ASN A 838 7.20 -31.62 44.08
N LYS A 839 6.70 -30.38 44.01
CA LYS A 839 5.27 -30.05 44.20
C LYS A 839 4.65 -29.50 42.92
N TYR A 840 3.49 -30.02 42.56
CA TYR A 840 2.73 -29.58 41.38
C TYR A 840 1.55 -28.70 41.80
N ILE A 841 1.38 -27.58 41.11
CA ILE A 841 0.33 -26.60 41.36
C ILE A 841 -0.48 -26.39 40.08
N PRO A 842 -1.78 -26.75 40.04
CA PRO A 842 -2.62 -26.55 38.88
C PRO A 842 -2.74 -25.08 38.47
N LEU A 843 -2.69 -24.81 37.16
CA LEU A 843 -2.90 -23.48 36.56
C LEU A 843 -4.29 -23.36 35.91
N SER A 844 -5.29 -24.03 36.50
CA SER A 844 -6.67 -24.10 36.01
C SER A 844 -7.54 -22.88 36.34
N LEU A 845 -7.01 -21.93 37.12
CA LEU A 845 -7.67 -20.68 37.49
C LEU A 845 -7.17 -19.52 36.63
N ASP A 846 -7.97 -18.47 36.50
CA ASP A 846 -7.57 -17.22 35.85
C ASP A 846 -6.36 -16.56 36.55
N THR A 847 -6.12 -16.91 37.81
CA THR A 847 -4.92 -16.54 38.57
C THR A 847 -4.58 -17.62 39.59
N THR A 848 -3.35 -18.12 39.57
CA THR A 848 -2.80 -19.05 40.55
C THR A 848 -1.79 -18.33 41.44
N VAL A 849 -1.89 -18.50 42.76
CA VAL A 849 -0.93 -17.95 43.72
C VAL A 849 -0.27 -19.10 44.48
N TYR A 850 1.06 -19.08 44.57
CA TYR A 850 1.87 -20.10 45.23
C TYR A 850 2.90 -19.46 46.15
N ASN A 851 2.85 -19.79 47.45
CA ASN A 851 3.82 -19.33 48.44
C ASN A 851 4.93 -20.37 48.61
N PHE A 852 6.18 -19.92 48.71
CA PHE A 852 7.36 -20.77 48.87
C PHE A 852 8.43 -20.07 49.72
N THR A 853 9.39 -20.82 50.26
CA THR A 853 10.53 -20.26 51.02
C THR A 853 11.80 -20.33 50.20
N ALA A 854 12.52 -19.21 50.07
CA ALA A 854 13.83 -19.17 49.43
C ALA A 854 14.96 -19.26 50.47
N ALA A 855 15.99 -20.04 50.17
CA ALA A 855 17.20 -20.20 51.00
C ALA A 855 18.43 -20.10 50.10
N GLY A 856 19.22 -19.04 50.28
CA GLY A 856 20.36 -18.73 49.40
C GLY A 856 20.31 -17.32 48.83
N SER A 857 20.13 -16.31 49.68
CA SER A 857 20.22 -14.89 49.32
C SER A 857 21.34 -14.60 48.31
N ASN A 858 21.00 -13.82 47.29
CA ASN A 858 21.81 -13.38 46.15
C ASN A 858 22.25 -14.48 45.17
N LYS A 859 21.73 -15.70 45.29
CA LYS A 859 22.01 -16.81 44.36
C LYS A 859 20.88 -16.97 43.33
N ILE A 860 21.23 -17.46 42.15
CA ILE A 860 20.28 -17.76 41.08
C ILE A 860 19.57 -19.10 41.37
N GLU A 861 18.32 -19.02 41.77
CA GLU A 861 17.41 -20.14 42.01
C GLU A 861 16.67 -20.52 40.72
N ARG A 862 17.10 -21.60 40.07
CA ARG A 862 16.42 -22.25 38.95
C ARG A 862 15.43 -23.31 39.48
N ARG A 863 14.27 -22.87 39.98
CA ARG A 863 13.40 -23.68 40.85
C ARG A 863 12.03 -24.03 40.25
N PHE A 864 11.47 -23.19 39.40
CA PHE A 864 10.10 -23.39 38.92
C PHE A 864 10.07 -23.82 37.46
N MET A 865 9.12 -24.66 37.08
CA MET A 865 8.92 -25.06 35.69
C MET A 865 7.44 -25.15 35.35
N ILE A 866 7.05 -24.77 34.13
CA ILE A 866 5.69 -25.04 33.65
C ILE A 866 5.65 -26.42 32.98
N VAL A 867 4.70 -27.27 33.35
CA VAL A 867 4.52 -28.62 32.81
C VAL A 867 3.07 -28.82 32.33
N ASN A 868 2.82 -29.83 31.49
CA ASN A 868 1.49 -30.13 30.95
C ASN A 868 1.17 -31.63 31.15
N GLY A 869 0.29 -31.97 32.11
CA GLY A 869 -0.09 -33.36 32.44
C GLY A 869 -0.44 -33.61 33.92
N ASN A 870 -1.05 -34.77 34.21
CA ASN A 870 -1.37 -35.21 35.59
C ASN A 870 -0.10 -35.72 36.28
N GLY A 871 0.35 -35.04 37.35
CA GLY A 871 1.46 -35.46 38.20
C GLY A 871 1.20 -36.79 38.92
N VAL A 872 1.42 -37.90 38.21
CA VAL A 872 1.74 -39.20 38.82
C VAL A 872 2.99 -39.74 38.14
N ALA A 873 4.09 -38.99 38.20
CA ALA A 873 5.39 -39.61 38.14
C ALA A 873 5.64 -40.20 39.53
N THR A 874 5.46 -41.51 39.67
CA THR A 874 6.23 -42.26 40.69
C THR A 874 7.67 -41.79 40.59
N ASP A 875 8.29 -41.35 41.68
CA ASP A 875 9.55 -40.59 41.86
C ASP A 875 10.73 -40.79 40.86
N ASN A 876 10.70 -41.79 39.96
CA ASN A 876 11.78 -42.16 39.06
C ASN A 876 11.61 -41.75 37.58
N ASP A 877 10.45 -41.24 37.13
CA ASP A 877 10.19 -41.01 35.69
C ASP A 877 9.80 -39.57 35.29
N ASN A 878 10.02 -38.57 36.15
CA ASN A 878 9.98 -37.17 35.70
C ASN A 878 11.37 -36.79 35.14
N PRO A 879 11.55 -36.60 33.82
CA PRO A 879 12.85 -36.20 33.27
C PRO A 879 13.29 -34.79 33.71
N TYR A 880 12.43 -34.05 34.41
CA TYR A 880 12.64 -32.65 34.79
C TYR A 880 12.67 -32.39 36.31
N SER A 881 12.47 -33.37 37.19
CA SER A 881 12.30 -33.16 38.65
C SER A 881 13.55 -32.73 39.43
N ASP A 882 14.72 -32.63 38.80
CA ASP A 882 15.98 -32.53 39.51
C ASP A 882 16.96 -31.65 38.69
N VAL A 883 16.83 -30.32 38.78
CA VAL A 883 17.73 -29.39 38.08
C VAL A 883 19.09 -29.35 38.77
N LEU A 884 20.12 -29.71 38.01
CA LEU A 884 21.52 -29.59 38.42
C LEU A 884 22.20 -28.54 37.55
N ASP A 885 22.77 -27.49 38.11
CA ASP A 885 23.37 -26.38 37.36
C ASP A 885 24.54 -25.72 38.09
N ALA A 886 25.33 -24.91 37.39
CA ALA A 886 26.39 -24.13 38.01
C ALA A 886 26.70 -22.82 37.27
N TYR A 887 27.14 -21.80 37.99
CA TYR A 887 27.58 -20.54 37.42
C TYR A 887 28.74 -19.94 38.24
N MET A 888 29.51 -19.04 37.63
CA MET A 888 30.60 -18.32 38.29
C MET A 888 30.14 -16.94 38.76
N THR A 889 30.49 -16.56 39.98
CA THR A 889 30.35 -15.17 40.45
C THR A 889 31.58 -14.35 40.08
N ALA A 890 31.46 -13.02 40.18
CA ALA A 890 32.56 -12.09 39.95
C ALA A 890 33.76 -12.26 40.90
N GLY A 891 33.60 -12.99 42.02
CA GLY A 891 34.65 -13.24 43.01
C GLY A 891 35.44 -14.54 42.79
N ASN A 892 35.35 -15.15 41.61
CA ASN A 892 35.87 -16.50 41.34
C ASN A 892 35.31 -17.58 42.27
N THR A 893 34.02 -17.48 42.60
CA THR A 893 33.30 -18.53 43.31
C THR A 893 32.40 -19.28 42.34
N LEU A 894 32.60 -20.59 42.23
CA LEU A 894 31.69 -21.48 41.54
C LEU A 894 30.49 -21.76 42.44
N VAL A 895 29.30 -21.41 41.99
CA VAL A 895 28.05 -21.69 42.69
C VAL A 895 27.34 -22.81 41.96
N VAL A 896 27.16 -23.94 42.65
CA VAL A 896 26.41 -25.10 42.16
C VAL A 896 25.01 -25.05 42.74
N ASN A 897 24.00 -25.09 41.88
CA ASN A 897 22.59 -25.23 42.22
C ASN A 897 22.18 -26.69 42.01
N ASN A 898 22.11 -27.46 43.09
CA ASN A 898 21.75 -28.88 43.08
C ASN A 898 20.35 -29.08 43.68
N MET A 899 19.32 -29.02 42.83
CA MET A 899 17.94 -29.32 43.21
C MET A 899 17.61 -30.82 43.11
N THR A 900 18.63 -31.69 43.00
CA THR A 900 18.38 -33.14 42.89
C THR A 900 18.06 -33.79 44.23
N SER A 901 17.52 -35.01 44.21
CA SER A 901 17.17 -35.78 45.41
C SER A 901 18.34 -36.12 46.36
N SER A 902 19.61 -36.02 45.94
CA SER A 902 20.79 -36.37 46.75
C SER A 902 21.97 -35.39 46.59
N ALA A 903 22.94 -35.46 47.50
CA ALA A 903 24.22 -34.79 47.33
C ALA A 903 24.98 -35.37 46.13
N GLY A 904 25.91 -34.60 45.56
CA GLY A 904 26.63 -34.97 44.34
C GLY A 904 28.08 -34.50 44.33
N THR A 905 28.63 -34.42 43.12
CA THR A 905 29.98 -33.93 42.85
C THR A 905 29.99 -32.93 41.71
N ALA A 906 30.91 -31.96 41.76
CA ALA A 906 31.21 -31.02 40.69
C ALA A 906 32.69 -31.14 40.32
N SER A 907 33.00 -31.48 39.08
CA SER A 907 34.37 -31.54 38.55
C SER A 907 34.60 -30.39 37.61
N LEU A 908 35.57 -29.53 37.94
CA LEU A 908 36.00 -28.43 37.10
C LEU A 908 37.04 -28.93 36.11
N ILE A 909 36.85 -28.63 34.84
CA ILE A 909 37.58 -29.17 33.70
C ILE A 909 38.03 -27.99 32.83
N ASP A 910 39.31 -27.96 32.43
CA ASP A 910 39.77 -26.98 31.44
C ASP A 910 39.33 -27.37 30.02
N VAL A 911 39.51 -26.46 29.06
CA VAL A 911 39.13 -26.69 27.65
C VAL A 911 39.89 -27.83 26.96
N SER A 912 40.99 -28.32 27.55
CA SER A 912 41.72 -29.51 27.05
C SER A 912 41.11 -30.83 27.53
N GLY A 913 40.09 -30.76 28.40
CA GLY A 913 39.45 -31.92 29.00
C GLY A 913 40.12 -32.41 30.28
N ARG A 914 41.11 -31.68 30.82
CA ARG A 914 41.78 -32.05 32.07
C ARG A 914 40.97 -31.56 33.27
N THR A 915 40.60 -32.48 34.17
CA THR A 915 39.99 -32.12 35.45
C THR A 915 41.00 -31.38 36.33
N LEU A 916 40.69 -30.13 36.65
CA LEU A 916 41.49 -29.26 37.51
C LEU A 916 41.23 -29.54 39.00
N ALA A 917 39.97 -29.80 39.35
CA ALA A 917 39.55 -30.10 40.72
C ALA A 917 38.16 -30.76 40.75
N SER A 918 37.86 -31.48 41.82
CA SER A 918 36.55 -32.06 42.08
C SER A 918 36.09 -31.71 43.50
N TYR A 919 34.80 -31.42 43.64
CA TYR A 919 34.20 -30.91 44.87
C TYR A 919 32.94 -31.71 45.19
N ASN A 920 32.69 -31.94 46.48
CA ASN A 920 31.40 -32.45 46.94
C ASN A 920 30.37 -31.30 46.90
N VAL A 921 29.17 -31.58 46.41
CA VAL A 921 28.07 -30.62 46.37
C VAL A 921 26.88 -31.15 47.18
N ASN A 922 26.38 -30.33 48.09
CA ASN A 922 25.21 -30.65 48.90
C ASN A 922 23.92 -30.48 48.08
N LYS A 923 22.77 -30.91 48.61
CA LYS A 923 21.46 -30.43 48.10
C LYS A 923 21.34 -28.92 48.32
N GLY A 924 20.69 -28.24 47.38
CA GLY A 924 20.59 -26.78 47.34
C GLY A 924 21.87 -26.14 46.77
N PHE A 925 22.30 -25.03 47.37
CA PHE A 925 23.47 -24.30 46.91
C PHE A 925 24.76 -24.77 47.56
N THR A 926 25.79 -25.03 46.73
CA THR A 926 27.17 -25.19 47.19
C THR A 926 28.03 -24.11 46.57
N GLU A 927 28.73 -23.35 47.41
CA GLU A 927 29.68 -22.32 46.96
C GLU A 927 31.11 -22.83 47.11
N ILE A 928 31.86 -22.74 46.03
CA ILE A 928 33.21 -23.29 45.94
C ILE A 928 34.11 -22.17 45.45
N PRO A 929 34.94 -21.58 46.34
CA PRO A 929 35.99 -20.66 45.91
C PRO A 929 36.96 -21.41 44.99
N VAL A 930 37.18 -20.91 43.78
CA VAL A 930 38.10 -21.51 42.81
C VAL A 930 39.19 -20.50 42.44
N SER A 931 40.44 -20.96 42.36
CA SER A 931 41.55 -20.11 41.90
C SER A 931 41.83 -20.41 40.44
N LEU A 932 41.22 -19.62 39.55
CA LEU A 932 41.31 -19.79 38.11
C LEU A 932 41.76 -18.49 37.44
N GLY A 933 42.58 -18.62 36.39
CA GLY A 933 42.86 -17.50 35.49
C GLY A 933 41.66 -17.20 34.59
N ALA A 934 41.60 -15.99 34.03
CA ALA A 934 40.56 -15.61 33.07
C ALA A 934 40.54 -16.60 31.89
N GLY A 935 39.35 -17.07 31.52
CA GLY A 935 39.21 -18.12 30.52
C GLY A 935 37.88 -18.86 30.57
N VAL A 936 37.72 -19.83 29.67
CA VAL A 936 36.55 -20.71 29.59
C VAL A 936 36.88 -22.03 30.29
N TYR A 937 35.95 -22.51 31.11
CA TYR A 937 36.06 -23.79 31.80
C TYR A 937 34.74 -24.55 31.67
N MET A 938 34.78 -25.86 31.91
CA MET A 938 33.62 -26.74 31.95
C MET A 938 33.46 -27.28 33.36
N VAL A 939 32.23 -27.37 33.84
CA VAL A 939 31.90 -27.95 35.15
C VAL A 939 31.02 -29.16 34.92
N SER A 940 31.56 -30.34 35.12
CA SER A 940 30.82 -31.59 35.08
C SER A 940 30.20 -31.88 36.44
N LEU A 941 28.89 -31.76 36.53
CA LEU A 941 28.08 -31.99 37.72
C LEU A 941 27.48 -33.39 37.67
N LYS A 942 27.47 -34.10 38.79
CA LYS A 942 26.81 -35.41 38.94
C LYS A 942 26.15 -35.52 40.30
N ALA A 943 24.84 -35.72 40.34
CA ALA A 943 24.06 -35.92 41.56
C ALA A 943 22.88 -36.84 41.28
N ALA A 944 22.52 -37.72 42.22
CA ALA A 944 21.60 -38.84 41.98
C ALA A 944 21.98 -39.65 40.71
N ASP A 945 21.04 -39.87 39.79
CA ASP A 945 21.24 -40.50 38.48
C ASP A 945 21.59 -39.49 37.36
N LYS A 946 21.63 -38.18 37.67
CA LYS A 946 21.82 -37.10 36.69
C LYS A 946 23.27 -36.69 36.54
N THR A 947 23.66 -36.41 35.31
CA THR A 947 24.95 -35.80 34.97
C THR A 947 24.70 -34.62 34.03
N ARG A 948 25.33 -33.46 34.30
CA ARG A 948 25.24 -32.28 33.44
C ARG A 948 26.60 -31.60 33.35
N VAL A 949 26.96 -31.15 32.16
CA VAL A 949 28.16 -30.33 31.95
C VAL A 949 27.74 -28.90 31.65
N VAL A 950 28.29 -27.94 32.40
CA VAL A 950 27.98 -26.52 32.27
C VAL A 950 29.23 -25.75 31.88
N LYS A 951 29.13 -24.89 30.87
CA LYS A 951 30.19 -23.95 30.50
C LYS A 951 30.20 -22.79 31.49
N VAL A 952 31.35 -22.49 32.07
CA VAL A 952 31.55 -21.29 32.90
C VAL A 952 32.68 -20.43 32.35
N ILE A 953 32.53 -19.12 32.51
CA ILE A 953 33.52 -18.15 32.04
C ILE A 953 34.03 -17.40 33.27
N VAL A 954 35.34 -17.41 33.44
CA VAL A 954 36.05 -16.61 34.44
C VAL A 954 36.53 -15.35 33.70
N LYS A 955 36.02 -14.19 34.12
CA LYS A 955 36.33 -12.91 33.50
C LYS A 955 37.63 -12.33 34.04
#